data_AF-A0A9P5MJ13-F1
#
_entry.id   AF-A0A9P5MJ13-F1
#
_cell.length_a   1.000
_cell.length_b   1.000
_cell.length_c   1.000
_cell.angle_alpha   90.00
_cell.angle_beta   90.00
_cell.angle_gamma   90.00
#
_symmetry.space_group_name_H-M   'P 1'
#
loop_
_entity.id
_entity.type
_entity.pdbx_description
1 polymer ?
#
loop_
_entity_poly.entity_id
_entity_poly.type
_entity_poly.pdbx_seq_one_letter_code
_entity_poly.pdbx_strand_id
1 'polypeptide(L)'
;MPGPSFCVTRVSSTSACDNEHIIRIEWAISAADCLGQFIASGPTKCKYAIFASPSFDVNEYANAILAGEPYPPPALPPVTATKTTFQSASNGPATLPPKTPIVASTSSSGQEDLSVALAKLNFGIDDVSKQLRGVIVNHHEDLLARAAGVSELEHSLLSVRQGLDTVGVSVDKLKTKIRVPYESLESNLSRLQRLQVASDALRRISRFVTLSRRLETQMAELDRIKAAPAPAPTRQPPPSISTDALSSPTAERLTPGANRPELKSAASGSAGLLLEPEGDLERVVSQAALYISELATLTTADPIASTANADGDAAAGPDSSVTPTINQKNSPDADAEEAFQAPEPIGLEAINVVSRGIPFVEEARARVQSEMEGMVLGGLDSLNQSMLASALQTAANLNVLPSLVLTLLTDLNDAVEERVRFAFDVTALAREVGAGGKDATQSPTAGPGAPPNSAGLMYRSRVRTEPTNVTAGQWATALWARMEVLVEDMAACCVKVYALERVLQLKKDSVTRVSFLDEVMQTMENKPSSAFWHALAAALEKHSKDAATSSTFLQQTLSNGYPRFLRLFHEFFAKIAVRTDTVYTESNQSPETLLILRSISRFETVYLSRSTARLNETIASALSGGIRAPPGAQEGLAMARVAANELDSARFDVLLVRSVARNVVSAVDVLMGRMNTLISRDRMATQLSGPTANPPQVLNAQLASTLYACWSQLKTLENEYHPSVINILTPTLKNLKGTFDRLVDPLISTIRRDLSAIIARLHRVDFSDRQQPGAMADPLANPGAGSGGPSPYMKDLSDKLDFIRTQLLTRYAIGPLRAEWALMLVTHVVRTFVLHASVARPLGERGKLMLTTDMAELEFALSAMMVFDEGAGGAATPGGPTGKQANRGSMRKPAAKLETIGDDYKALRGLRPLLFLDTPLLASPSQTPGLTPLLVIHHIIVRSSHPVLTLPHALHDWSEAEYVRWVEDHDERERLALIETCLAKWEGEVKRWEGKNKEKGTEGGEDIDYVLLVKTVLQNARETK
;
A
#
# COMPACT_ATOMS: atom_id res chain seq x y z
N MET A 1 -44.11 38.58 -22.81
CA MET A 1 -44.86 38.38 -24.08
C MET A 1 -43.94 37.74 -25.10
N PRO A 2 -44.41 36.88 -26.01
CA PRO A 2 -45.77 36.33 -26.16
C PRO A 2 -45.83 34.79 -26.39
N GLY A 3 -47.03 34.21 -26.28
CA GLY A 3 -47.44 32.97 -26.98
C GLY A 3 -47.63 33.22 -28.49
N PRO A 4 -48.28 32.38 -29.32
CA PRO A 4 -49.64 31.81 -29.09
C PRO A 4 -49.87 30.37 -29.72
N SER A 5 -50.90 29.58 -29.35
CA SER A 5 -52.18 29.27 -30.09
C SER A 5 -52.04 28.42 -31.40
N PHE A 6 -52.91 27.52 -31.89
CA PHE A 6 -54.25 26.94 -31.56
C PHE A 6 -54.60 25.85 -32.62
N CYS A 7 -55.69 25.07 -32.38
CA CYS A 7 -56.60 24.36 -33.33
C CYS A 7 -56.14 23.06 -34.04
N VAL A 8 -56.76 21.86 -33.94
CA VAL A 8 -58.17 21.36 -33.97
C VAL A 8 -58.69 20.97 -35.38
N THR A 9 -59.48 19.87 -35.43
CA THR A 9 -60.37 19.26 -36.48
C THR A 9 -59.72 18.32 -37.51
N ARG A 10 -60.24 17.14 -37.90
CA ARG A 10 -61.61 16.51 -38.02
C ARG A 10 -61.38 14.98 -38.20
N VAL A 11 -62.05 13.99 -37.57
CA VAL A 11 -63.44 13.46 -37.61
C VAL A 11 -63.96 12.95 -38.98
N SER A 12 -64.64 11.79 -38.92
CA SER A 12 -65.61 11.11 -39.83
C SER A 12 -65.05 10.11 -40.86
N SER A 13 -65.17 8.78 -40.69
CA SER A 13 -66.35 7.86 -40.80
C SER A 13 -66.63 7.45 -42.27
N THR A 14 -66.96 6.23 -42.73
CA THR A 14 -67.36 4.93 -42.14
C THR A 14 -67.59 3.91 -43.29
N SER A 15 -67.64 2.61 -42.93
CA SER A 15 -68.37 1.48 -43.59
C SER A 15 -67.63 0.66 -44.67
N ALA A 16 -67.76 -0.67 -44.78
CA ALA A 16 -68.36 -1.72 -43.93
C ALA A 16 -68.07 -3.13 -44.52
N CYS A 17 -68.39 -4.16 -43.71
CA CYS A 17 -68.55 -5.62 -43.96
C CYS A 17 -67.28 -6.48 -43.82
N ASP A 18 -67.23 -7.62 -43.12
CA ASP A 18 -68.14 -8.32 -42.17
C ASP A 18 -67.33 -9.50 -41.55
N ASN A 19 -67.87 -10.09 -40.47
CA ASN A 19 -67.59 -11.43 -39.89
C ASN A 19 -66.75 -11.54 -38.58
N GLU A 20 -67.50 -11.47 -37.47
CA GLU A 20 -67.52 -12.40 -36.33
C GLU A 20 -66.18 -12.96 -35.78
N HIS A 21 -65.67 -12.32 -34.72
CA HIS A 21 -65.08 -12.95 -33.51
C HIS A 21 -64.52 -11.90 -32.50
N ILE A 22 -64.95 -10.64 -32.61
CA ILE A 22 -64.70 -9.57 -31.64
C ILE A 22 -65.92 -9.49 -30.73
N ILE A 23 -65.89 -10.17 -29.58
CA ILE A 23 -66.60 -9.88 -28.31
C ILE A 23 -66.08 -10.96 -27.35
N ARG A 24 -64.96 -10.72 -26.64
CA ARG A 24 -64.63 -11.37 -25.34
C ARG A 24 -63.32 -10.96 -24.67
N ILE A 25 -62.50 -10.07 -25.24
CA ILE A 25 -61.18 -9.73 -24.62
C ILE A 25 -61.06 -8.26 -24.16
N GLU A 26 -61.98 -7.36 -24.53
CA GLU A 26 -61.93 -5.95 -24.08
C GLU A 26 -62.73 -5.62 -22.79
N TRP A 27 -63.39 -6.60 -22.17
CA TRP A 27 -64.09 -6.39 -20.88
C TRP A 27 -63.24 -6.69 -19.64
N ALA A 28 -62.02 -7.20 -19.79
CA ALA A 28 -61.14 -7.52 -18.65
C ALA A 28 -60.14 -6.39 -18.31
N ILE A 29 -59.88 -5.47 -19.24
CA ILE A 29 -58.86 -4.41 -19.06
C ILE A 29 -59.45 -3.12 -18.44
N SER A 30 -60.78 -2.94 -18.45
CA SER A 30 -61.44 -1.77 -17.84
C SER A 30 -62.05 -2.02 -16.46
N ALA A 31 -62.06 -3.26 -15.94
CA ALA A 31 -62.57 -3.59 -14.61
C ALA A 31 -61.49 -3.57 -13.50
N ALA A 32 -60.21 -3.62 -13.88
CA ALA A 32 -59.09 -3.55 -12.94
C ALA A 32 -58.75 -2.11 -12.52
N ASP A 33 -59.07 -1.10 -13.34
CA ASP A 33 -58.82 0.32 -13.02
C ASP A 33 -59.92 0.97 -12.17
N CYS A 34 -61.09 0.35 -11.99
CA CYS A 34 -62.14 0.85 -11.09
C CYS A 34 -62.08 0.28 -9.65
N LEU A 35 -61.27 -0.76 -9.39
CA LEU A 35 -61.10 -1.31 -8.03
C LEU A 35 -59.99 -0.61 -7.22
N GLY A 36 -59.12 0.17 -7.88
CA GLY A 36 -58.03 0.91 -7.23
C GLY A 36 -58.43 2.27 -6.60
N GLN A 37 -59.63 2.79 -6.88
CA GLN A 37 -60.10 4.09 -6.37
C GLN A 37 -61.18 4.01 -5.28
N PHE A 38 -61.56 2.82 -4.82
CA PHE A 38 -62.57 2.63 -3.76
C PHE A 38 -61.99 2.34 -2.36
N ILE A 39 -60.66 2.22 -2.23
CA ILE A 39 -59.97 1.94 -0.94
C ILE A 39 -59.52 3.24 -0.23
N ALA A 40 -59.84 4.41 -0.78
CA ALA A 40 -59.47 5.71 -0.22
C ALA A 40 -60.68 6.63 0.03
N SER A 41 -61.72 6.13 0.73
CA SER A 41 -62.71 6.98 1.40
C SER A 41 -63.47 6.17 2.44
N GLY A 42 -63.46 6.62 3.71
CA GLY A 42 -64.05 5.91 4.86
C GLY A 42 -65.55 5.61 4.74
N PRO A 43 -66.09 4.72 5.60
CA PRO A 43 -67.42 4.14 5.41
C PRO A 43 -68.52 5.15 5.75
N THR A 44 -69.26 5.59 4.73
CA THR A 44 -70.60 6.15 4.91
C THR A 44 -71.53 5.04 5.40
N LYS A 45 -71.99 5.15 6.65
CA LYS A 45 -73.03 4.30 7.28
C LYS A 45 -74.17 3.98 6.30
N CYS A 46 -74.25 2.72 5.85
CA CYS A 46 -75.42 2.21 5.15
C CYS A 46 -76.58 2.09 6.15
N LYS A 47 -77.59 2.96 6.02
CA LYS A 47 -78.80 3.06 6.86
C LYS A 47 -79.70 1.81 6.88
N TYR A 48 -79.26 0.69 6.32
CA TYR A 48 -80.08 -0.51 6.11
C TYR A 48 -79.44 -1.81 6.63
N ALA A 49 -78.29 -1.74 7.30
CA ALA A 49 -77.61 -2.92 7.88
C ALA A 49 -78.41 -3.64 8.99
N ILE A 50 -79.36 -2.96 9.62
CA ILE A 50 -80.23 -3.50 10.69
C ILE A 50 -81.16 -4.62 10.18
N PHE A 51 -81.53 -4.60 8.90
CA PHE A 51 -82.41 -5.61 8.31
C PHE A 51 -81.69 -6.93 7.95
N ALA A 52 -80.37 -6.96 8.06
CA ALA A 52 -79.54 -8.13 7.73
C ALA A 52 -79.09 -8.93 8.97
N SER A 53 -79.48 -8.53 10.19
CA SER A 53 -79.11 -9.27 11.40
C SER A 53 -80.04 -10.48 11.63
N PRO A 54 -79.52 -11.64 12.10
CA PRO A 54 -80.33 -12.84 12.35
C PRO A 54 -81.34 -12.73 13.50
N SER A 55 -81.29 -11.66 14.31
CA SER A 55 -82.12 -11.41 15.50
C SER A 55 -83.12 -10.26 15.31
N PHE A 56 -83.31 -9.77 14.08
CA PHE A 56 -84.27 -8.72 13.76
C PHE A 56 -85.72 -9.20 13.92
N ASP A 57 -86.48 -8.61 14.86
CA ASP A 57 -87.92 -8.86 15.03
C ASP A 57 -88.76 -7.75 14.37
N VAL A 58 -89.54 -8.15 13.37
CA VAL A 58 -90.43 -7.29 12.57
C VAL A 58 -91.51 -6.62 13.44
N ASN A 59 -91.99 -7.30 14.49
CA ASN A 59 -93.10 -6.79 15.31
C ASN A 59 -92.65 -5.68 16.28
N GLU A 60 -91.45 -5.82 16.83
CA GLU A 60 -90.88 -4.83 17.75
C GLU A 60 -90.40 -3.57 17.01
N TYR A 61 -89.88 -3.73 15.78
CA TYR A 61 -89.61 -2.62 14.87
C TYR A 61 -90.90 -1.86 14.47
N ALA A 62 -91.97 -2.59 14.15
CA ALA A 62 -93.26 -1.99 13.83
C ALA A 62 -93.87 -1.23 15.03
N ASN A 63 -93.75 -1.77 16.25
CA ASN A 63 -94.19 -1.10 17.48
C ASN A 63 -93.37 0.16 17.79
N ALA A 64 -92.05 0.15 17.56
CA ALA A 64 -91.20 1.34 17.74
C ALA A 64 -91.51 2.46 16.73
N ILE A 65 -91.80 2.10 15.47
CA ILE A 65 -92.25 3.04 14.43
C ILE A 65 -93.63 3.63 14.78
N LEU A 66 -94.57 2.82 15.27
CA LEU A 66 -95.91 3.27 15.68
C LEU A 66 -95.87 4.15 16.95
N ALA A 67 -94.90 3.94 17.84
CA ALA A 67 -94.69 4.73 19.05
C ALA A 67 -93.83 6.01 18.84
N GLY A 68 -93.18 6.16 17.69
CA GLY A 68 -92.33 7.31 17.38
C GLY A 68 -90.96 7.34 18.07
N GLU A 69 -90.49 6.20 18.60
CA GLU A 69 -89.19 6.05 19.29
C GLU A 69 -88.17 5.28 18.44
N PRO A 70 -86.84 5.55 18.55
CA PRO A 70 -85.81 4.81 17.83
C PRO A 70 -85.66 3.36 18.35
N TYR A 71 -85.64 2.38 17.43
CA TYR A 71 -85.53 0.95 17.74
C TYR A 71 -84.22 0.60 18.49
N PRO A 72 -84.28 0.09 19.74
CA PRO A 72 -83.10 -0.26 20.52
C PRO A 72 -82.53 -1.64 20.15
N PRO A 73 -81.20 -1.85 20.09
CA PRO A 73 -80.62 -3.19 19.92
C PRO A 73 -80.84 -4.04 21.18
N PRO A 74 -81.18 -5.34 21.07
CA PRO A 74 -81.44 -6.18 22.24
C PRO A 74 -80.18 -6.34 23.09
N ALA A 75 -80.31 -6.02 24.38
CA ALA A 75 -79.29 -6.22 25.39
C ALA A 75 -79.10 -7.72 25.68
N LEU A 76 -77.83 -8.15 25.71
CA LEU A 76 -77.41 -9.45 26.25
C LEU A 76 -77.89 -9.60 27.70
N PRO A 77 -78.55 -10.70 28.10
CA PRO A 77 -78.67 -11.03 29.51
C PRO A 77 -77.35 -11.63 30.04
N PRO A 78 -76.96 -11.32 31.28
CA PRO A 78 -75.62 -11.56 31.82
C PRO A 78 -75.43 -12.99 32.33
N VAL A 79 -74.17 -13.44 32.30
CA VAL A 79 -73.70 -14.66 32.96
C VAL A 79 -73.68 -14.44 34.48
N THR A 80 -74.42 -15.23 35.25
CA THR A 80 -74.16 -15.43 36.68
C THR A 80 -74.04 -16.91 37.03
N ALA A 81 -72.79 -17.31 37.29
CA ALA A 81 -72.33 -18.13 38.39
C ALA A 81 -73.08 -19.44 38.73
N THR A 82 -72.42 -20.55 38.41
CA THR A 82 -72.46 -21.80 39.21
C THR A 82 -71.58 -21.69 40.45
N LYS A 83 -72.16 -21.91 41.64
CA LYS A 83 -71.51 -22.50 42.84
C LYS A 83 -72.58 -23.30 43.60
N THR A 84 -72.56 -24.62 43.46
CA THR A 84 -72.13 -25.62 44.48
C THR A 84 -72.88 -25.59 45.81
N THR A 85 -73.53 -26.71 46.15
CA THR A 85 -73.36 -27.54 47.39
C THR A 85 -74.65 -28.38 47.56
N PHE A 86 -74.61 -29.70 47.27
CA PHE A 86 -74.65 -30.84 48.22
C PHE A 86 -75.96 -30.90 49.06
N GLN A 87 -76.61 -32.02 49.36
CA GLN A 87 -76.30 -33.45 49.32
C GLN A 87 -77.60 -34.23 49.55
N SER A 88 -77.61 -35.49 49.14
CA SER A 88 -78.65 -36.50 49.37
C SER A 88 -78.98 -36.79 50.84
N ALA A 89 -80.26 -37.12 51.11
CA ALA A 89 -80.74 -38.08 52.12
C ALA A 89 -82.26 -38.26 51.89
N SER A 90 -82.71 -39.36 51.28
CA SER A 90 -83.18 -40.60 51.93
C SER A 90 -84.61 -40.52 52.51
N ASN A 91 -85.37 -41.56 52.15
CA ASN A 91 -86.59 -42.10 52.77
C ASN A 91 -87.95 -41.48 52.43
N GLY A 92 -88.82 -42.31 51.82
CA GLY A 92 -90.28 -42.12 51.76
C GLY A 92 -90.96 -42.40 53.12
N PRO A 93 -92.21 -42.88 53.20
CA PRO A 93 -93.17 -43.21 52.14
C PRO A 93 -94.63 -42.73 52.41
N ALA A 94 -95.55 -43.10 51.49
CA ALA A 94 -96.97 -43.47 51.67
C ALA A 94 -97.96 -42.55 52.42
N THR A 95 -99.10 -42.23 51.79
CA THR A 95 -100.48 -42.77 52.01
C THR A 95 -101.56 -41.74 51.59
N LEU A 96 -102.62 -42.25 50.93
CA LEU A 96 -103.90 -41.66 50.47
C LEU A 96 -104.81 -41.12 51.62
N PRO A 97 -106.03 -40.56 51.39
CA PRO A 97 -106.56 -39.57 50.44
C PRO A 97 -107.39 -38.42 51.18
N PRO A 98 -108.56 -37.88 50.73
CA PRO A 98 -108.90 -36.43 50.75
C PRO A 98 -109.92 -35.99 51.85
N LYS A 99 -110.33 -34.70 51.92
CA LYS A 99 -111.63 -34.10 52.41
C LYS A 99 -111.44 -32.60 52.76
N THR A 100 -112.17 -31.59 52.24
CA THR A 100 -113.62 -31.20 52.28
C THR A 100 -114.10 -30.65 53.66
N PRO A 101 -115.30 -30.05 53.81
CA PRO A 101 -115.46 -28.67 54.30
C PRO A 101 -116.36 -28.58 55.57
N ILE A 102 -116.78 -27.34 55.87
CA ILE A 102 -117.68 -26.72 56.88
C ILE A 102 -118.78 -27.59 57.58
N VAL A 103 -119.07 -27.19 58.82
CA VAL A 103 -119.95 -27.67 59.92
C VAL A 103 -121.49 -27.59 59.69
N ALA A 104 -122.28 -28.55 60.23
CA ALA A 104 -123.53 -28.40 61.05
C ALA A 104 -124.54 -29.60 60.95
N SER A 105 -125.59 -29.60 61.79
CA SER A 105 -126.32 -30.74 62.40
C SER A 105 -127.87 -30.82 62.22
N THR A 106 -128.45 -32.05 62.34
CA THR A 106 -129.81 -32.48 62.85
C THR A 106 -131.14 -32.27 62.06
N SER A 107 -132.23 -33.01 62.43
CA SER A 107 -133.27 -33.71 61.62
C SER A 107 -134.78 -33.24 61.61
N SER A 108 -135.55 -33.72 60.60
CA SER A 108 -136.99 -34.20 60.47
C SER A 108 -138.30 -33.32 60.43
N SER A 109 -139.12 -33.54 59.34
CA SER A 109 -140.61 -33.56 59.07
C SER A 109 -141.61 -32.50 59.64
N GLY A 110 -142.74 -32.05 59.02
CA GLY A 110 -143.48 -32.31 57.77
C GLY A 110 -144.85 -31.54 57.69
N GLN A 111 -145.17 -31.01 56.51
CA GLN A 111 -146.44 -30.66 55.79
C GLN A 111 -147.75 -30.19 56.49
N GLU A 112 -148.14 -28.90 56.30
CA GLU A 112 -149.53 -28.45 55.98
C GLU A 112 -149.62 -26.98 55.45
N ASP A 113 -148.58 -26.13 55.60
CA ASP A 113 -148.61 -24.69 55.20
C ASP A 113 -148.24 -24.34 53.72
N LEU A 114 -148.02 -25.32 52.83
CA LEU A 114 -147.41 -25.08 51.50
C LEU A 114 -148.36 -24.47 50.44
N SER A 115 -149.67 -24.63 50.61
CA SER A 115 -150.68 -24.29 49.58
C SER A 115 -150.98 -22.79 49.50
N VAL A 116 -150.88 -22.06 50.63
CA VAL A 116 -151.14 -20.61 50.68
C VAL A 116 -150.02 -19.80 50.03
N ALA A 117 -148.77 -20.31 50.03
CA ALA A 117 -147.63 -19.65 49.41
C ALA A 117 -147.66 -19.70 47.87
N LEU A 118 -148.16 -20.79 47.29
CA LEU A 118 -148.22 -21.00 45.83
C LEU A 118 -149.16 -20.01 45.11
N ALA A 119 -150.27 -19.62 45.75
CA ALA A 119 -151.22 -18.69 45.13
C ALA A 119 -150.67 -17.26 44.99
N LYS A 120 -149.84 -16.80 45.94
CA LYS A 120 -149.21 -15.46 45.86
C LYS A 120 -148.10 -15.38 44.81
N LEU A 121 -147.43 -16.48 44.51
CA LEU A 121 -146.31 -16.50 43.55
C LEU A 121 -146.79 -16.41 42.09
N ASN A 122 -147.90 -17.08 41.75
CA ASN A 122 -148.41 -17.08 40.37
C ASN A 122 -148.89 -15.70 39.93
N PHE A 123 -149.48 -14.89 40.82
CA PHE A 123 -149.91 -13.54 40.46
C PHE A 123 -148.73 -12.60 40.15
N GLY A 124 -147.59 -12.77 40.83
CA GLY A 124 -146.38 -11.97 40.57
C GLY A 124 -145.68 -12.32 39.26
N ILE A 125 -145.78 -13.57 38.80
CA ILE A 125 -145.16 -14.03 37.55
C ILE A 125 -145.87 -13.44 36.32
N ASP A 126 -147.21 -13.33 36.35
CA ASP A 126 -147.97 -12.82 35.22
C ASP A 126 -147.75 -11.31 34.98
N ASP A 127 -147.49 -10.52 36.02
CA ASP A 127 -147.21 -9.07 35.88
C ASP A 127 -145.85 -8.81 35.20
N VAL A 128 -144.81 -9.56 35.58
CA VAL A 128 -143.45 -9.45 35.00
C VAL A 128 -143.45 -9.84 33.51
N SER A 129 -144.22 -10.87 33.12
CA SER A 129 -144.27 -11.33 31.73
C SER A 129 -144.89 -10.29 30.79
N LYS A 130 -145.72 -9.38 31.32
CA LYS A 130 -146.35 -8.30 30.55
C LYS A 130 -145.38 -7.15 30.27
N GLN A 131 -144.55 -6.78 31.26
CA GLN A 131 -143.57 -5.69 31.10
C GLN A 131 -142.44 -6.06 30.12
N LEU A 132 -141.99 -7.32 30.12
CA LEU A 132 -140.89 -7.76 29.24
C LEU A 132 -141.23 -7.70 27.74
N ARG A 133 -142.48 -8.03 27.38
CA ARG A 133 -142.92 -7.99 25.98
C ARG A 133 -143.03 -6.57 25.43
N GLY A 134 -143.34 -5.58 26.27
CA GLY A 134 -143.41 -4.18 25.85
C GLY A 134 -142.06 -3.61 25.40
N VAL A 135 -140.97 -3.99 26.06
CA VAL A 135 -139.63 -3.46 25.77
C VAL A 135 -139.02 -4.07 24.50
N ILE A 136 -139.24 -5.36 24.26
CA ILE A 136 -138.65 -6.08 23.11
C ILE A 136 -139.24 -5.61 21.78
N VAL A 137 -140.53 -5.27 21.73
CA VAL A 137 -141.19 -4.85 20.49
C VAL A 137 -140.70 -3.47 20.03
N ASN A 138 -140.35 -2.58 20.95
CA ASN A 138 -140.02 -1.19 20.61
C ASN A 138 -138.59 -0.96 20.07
N HIS A 139 -137.64 -1.90 20.23
CA HIS A 139 -136.22 -1.67 19.90
C HIS A 139 -135.56 -2.68 18.94
N HIS A 140 -136.35 -3.47 18.20
CA HIS A 140 -135.80 -4.54 17.35
C HIS A 140 -135.13 -4.08 16.03
N GLU A 141 -135.46 -2.90 15.49
CA GLU A 141 -134.89 -2.43 14.21
C GLU A 141 -133.45 -1.91 14.34
N ASP A 142 -133.12 -1.18 15.41
CA ASP A 142 -131.78 -0.59 15.59
C ASP A 142 -130.67 -1.65 15.77
N LEU A 143 -131.02 -2.84 16.26
CA LEU A 143 -130.07 -3.94 16.49
C LEU A 143 -129.65 -4.63 15.19
N LEU A 144 -130.54 -4.68 14.19
CA LEU A 144 -130.28 -5.35 12.92
C LEU A 144 -129.37 -4.54 11.99
N ALA A 145 -129.44 -3.21 12.03
CA ALA A 145 -128.62 -2.35 11.17
C ALA A 145 -127.11 -2.42 11.49
N ARG A 146 -126.73 -2.60 12.77
CA ARG A 146 -125.31 -2.66 13.18
C ARG A 146 -124.63 -3.99 12.92
N ALA A 147 -125.38 -5.07 12.70
CA ALA A 147 -124.82 -6.39 12.40
C ALA A 147 -124.33 -6.51 10.94
N ALA A 148 -124.89 -5.74 10.00
CA ALA A 148 -124.57 -5.86 8.58
C ALA A 148 -123.18 -5.30 8.21
N GLY A 149 -122.69 -4.25 8.88
CA GLY A 149 -121.38 -3.64 8.56
C GLY A 149 -120.15 -4.42 9.02
N VAL A 150 -120.31 -5.42 9.90
CA VAL A 150 -119.20 -6.20 10.46
C VAL A 150 -118.72 -7.29 9.49
N SER A 151 -119.60 -7.84 8.63
CA SER A 151 -119.21 -8.91 7.69
C SER A 151 -118.40 -8.40 6.49
N GLU A 152 -118.59 -7.14 6.08
CA GLU A 152 -117.88 -6.56 4.94
C GLU A 152 -116.39 -6.29 5.26
N LEU A 153 -116.09 -5.90 6.51
CA LEU A 153 -114.72 -5.73 6.99
C LEU A 153 -113.97 -7.07 7.10
N GLU A 154 -114.67 -8.12 7.55
CA GLU A 154 -114.13 -9.48 7.67
C GLU A 154 -113.63 -10.01 6.31
N HIS A 155 -114.36 -9.73 5.23
CA HIS A 155 -113.99 -10.20 3.89
C HIS A 155 -112.72 -9.52 3.35
N SER A 156 -112.55 -8.21 3.57
CA SER A 156 -111.34 -7.49 3.16
C SER A 156 -110.08 -7.94 3.91
N LEU A 157 -110.21 -8.20 5.22
CA LEU A 157 -109.11 -8.72 6.05
C LEU A 157 -108.73 -10.15 5.66
N LEU A 158 -109.71 -10.98 5.30
CA LEU A 158 -109.44 -12.33 4.77
C LEU A 158 -108.65 -12.28 3.46
N SER A 159 -108.99 -11.37 2.54
CA SER A 159 -108.27 -11.22 1.27
C SER A 159 -106.83 -10.73 1.45
N VAL A 160 -106.59 -9.77 2.35
CA VAL A 160 -105.23 -9.29 2.65
C VAL A 160 -104.41 -10.38 3.34
N ARG A 161 -105.02 -11.15 4.23
CA ARG A 161 -104.38 -12.30 4.89
C ARG A 161 -104.00 -13.38 3.87
N GLN A 162 -104.89 -13.71 2.93
CA GLN A 162 -104.59 -14.61 1.82
C GLN A 162 -103.46 -14.09 0.92
N GLY A 163 -103.46 -12.79 0.60
CA GLY A 163 -102.37 -12.16 -0.15
C GLY A 163 -101.02 -12.29 0.57
N LEU A 164 -101.00 -12.03 1.88
CA LEU A 164 -99.80 -12.16 2.70
C LEU A 164 -99.32 -13.62 2.78
N ASP A 165 -100.23 -14.58 2.89
CA ASP A 165 -99.90 -16.02 2.87
C ASP A 165 -99.29 -16.42 1.52
N THR A 166 -99.82 -15.94 0.39
CA THR A 166 -99.26 -16.25 -0.93
C THR A 166 -97.86 -15.64 -1.14
N VAL A 167 -97.61 -14.44 -0.62
CA VAL A 167 -96.27 -13.81 -0.65
C VAL A 167 -95.31 -14.58 0.25
N GLY A 168 -95.74 -14.98 1.45
CA GLY A 168 -94.94 -15.85 2.34
C GLY A 168 -94.50 -17.14 1.64
N VAL A 169 -95.43 -17.84 0.98
CA VAL A 169 -95.13 -19.05 0.20
C VAL A 169 -94.17 -18.76 -0.97
N SER A 170 -94.27 -17.60 -1.61
CA SER A 170 -93.36 -17.22 -2.71
C SER A 170 -91.93 -16.93 -2.22
N VAL A 171 -91.78 -16.33 -1.04
CA VAL A 171 -90.49 -16.09 -0.39
C VAL A 171 -89.86 -17.41 0.07
N ASP A 172 -90.65 -18.34 0.62
CA ASP A 172 -90.16 -19.67 0.97
C ASP A 172 -89.74 -20.49 -0.25
N LYS A 173 -90.46 -20.37 -1.38
CA LYS A 173 -90.05 -20.95 -2.66
C LYS A 173 -88.76 -20.33 -3.20
N LEU A 174 -88.55 -19.02 -3.03
CA LEU A 174 -87.33 -18.35 -3.45
C LEU A 174 -86.14 -18.75 -2.56
N LYS A 175 -86.36 -18.83 -1.24
CA LYS A 175 -85.37 -19.32 -0.26
C LYS A 175 -84.95 -20.74 -0.59
N THR A 176 -85.89 -21.65 -0.86
CA THR A 176 -85.56 -23.02 -1.27
C THR A 176 -84.87 -23.12 -2.63
N LYS A 177 -85.19 -22.25 -3.59
CA LYS A 177 -84.55 -22.25 -4.91
C LYS A 177 -83.18 -21.57 -4.99
N ILE A 178 -82.83 -20.70 -4.05
CA ILE A 178 -81.57 -19.94 -4.09
C ILE A 178 -80.65 -20.30 -2.93
N ARG A 179 -81.16 -20.34 -1.69
CA ARG A 179 -80.35 -20.58 -0.50
C ARG A 179 -79.82 -22.01 -0.46
N VAL A 180 -80.67 -22.99 -0.77
CA VAL A 180 -80.26 -24.42 -0.78
C VAL A 180 -79.17 -24.69 -1.83
N PRO A 181 -79.27 -24.23 -3.10
CA PRO A 181 -78.17 -24.41 -4.04
C PRO A 181 -76.94 -23.57 -3.71
N TYR A 182 -77.08 -22.40 -3.07
CA TYR A 182 -75.93 -21.65 -2.56
C TYR A 182 -75.18 -22.42 -1.46
N GLU A 183 -75.91 -22.93 -0.44
CA GLU A 183 -75.34 -23.76 0.64
C GLU A 183 -74.72 -25.05 0.07
N SER A 184 -75.32 -25.64 -0.97
CA SER A 184 -74.76 -26.80 -1.66
C SER A 184 -73.51 -26.46 -2.48
N LEU A 185 -73.47 -25.30 -3.15
CA LEU A 185 -72.31 -24.83 -3.89
C LEU A 185 -71.14 -24.50 -2.94
N GLU A 186 -71.42 -23.86 -1.80
CA GLU A 186 -70.45 -23.58 -0.75
C GLU A 186 -69.88 -24.88 -0.15
N SER A 187 -70.74 -25.88 0.09
CA SER A 187 -70.30 -27.22 0.50
C SER A 187 -69.43 -27.92 -0.56
N ASN A 188 -69.77 -27.81 -1.84
CA ASN A 188 -68.99 -28.40 -2.93
C ASN A 188 -67.66 -27.65 -3.16
N LEU A 189 -67.64 -26.32 -3.05
CA LEU A 189 -66.41 -25.51 -3.13
C LEU A 189 -65.47 -25.82 -1.98
N SER A 190 -65.98 -25.90 -0.74
CA SER A 190 -65.16 -26.28 0.41
C SER A 190 -64.64 -27.72 0.29
N ARG A 191 -65.42 -28.65 -0.29
CA ARG A 191 -64.96 -30.01 -0.59
C ARG A 191 -63.87 -30.03 -1.67
N LEU A 192 -64.02 -29.26 -2.75
CA LEU A 192 -63.03 -29.13 -3.81
C LEU A 192 -61.72 -28.53 -3.28
N GLN A 193 -61.82 -27.48 -2.46
CA GLN A 193 -60.67 -26.83 -1.83
C GLN A 193 -59.92 -27.78 -0.90
N ARG A 194 -60.63 -28.56 -0.07
CA ARG A 194 -60.02 -29.61 0.77
C ARG A 194 -59.35 -30.71 -0.06
N LEU A 195 -59.94 -31.12 -1.18
CA LEU A 195 -59.33 -32.10 -2.08
C LEU A 195 -58.06 -31.56 -2.75
N GLN A 196 -58.04 -30.28 -3.13
CA GLN A 196 -56.88 -29.63 -3.71
C GLN A 196 -55.73 -29.54 -2.69
N VAL A 197 -56.02 -29.07 -1.47
CA VAL A 197 -55.03 -29.02 -0.37
C VAL A 197 -54.48 -30.42 -0.04
N ALA A 198 -55.35 -31.45 -0.02
CA ALA A 198 -54.93 -32.83 0.21
C ALA A 198 -54.05 -33.38 -0.95
N SER A 199 -54.40 -33.08 -2.20
CA SER A 199 -53.60 -33.45 -3.37
C SER A 199 -52.22 -32.78 -3.35
N ASP A 200 -52.16 -31.50 -3.01
CA ASP A 200 -50.90 -30.75 -2.93
C ASP A 200 -50.01 -31.21 -1.77
N ALA A 201 -50.61 -31.59 -0.64
CA ALA A 201 -49.90 -32.25 0.45
C ALA A 201 -49.33 -33.61 0.01
N LEU A 202 -50.12 -34.45 -0.66
CA LEU A 202 -49.66 -35.76 -1.18
C LEU A 202 -48.51 -35.63 -2.18
N ARG A 203 -48.57 -34.64 -3.09
CA ARG A 203 -47.48 -34.36 -4.04
C ARG A 203 -46.20 -33.94 -3.33
N ARG A 204 -46.29 -33.06 -2.33
CA ARG A 204 -45.14 -32.63 -1.51
C ARG A 204 -44.56 -33.78 -0.70
N ILE A 205 -45.39 -34.64 -0.10
CA ILE A 205 -44.95 -35.86 0.61
C ILE A 205 -44.25 -36.84 -0.35
N SER A 206 -44.81 -37.07 -1.54
CA SER A 206 -44.20 -37.95 -2.55
C SER A 206 -42.82 -37.44 -2.99
N ARG A 207 -42.69 -36.12 -3.19
CA ARG A 207 -41.40 -35.49 -3.51
C ARG A 207 -40.41 -35.63 -2.35
N PHE A 208 -40.84 -35.38 -1.11
CA PHE A 208 -40.04 -35.57 0.10
C PHE A 208 -39.50 -37.01 0.19
N VAL A 209 -40.37 -38.03 0.12
CA VAL A 209 -39.95 -39.44 0.21
C VAL A 209 -38.98 -39.83 -0.91
N THR A 210 -39.20 -39.33 -2.13
CA THR A 210 -38.31 -39.62 -3.27
C THR A 210 -36.93 -39.01 -3.07
N LEU A 211 -36.86 -37.78 -2.56
CA LEU A 211 -35.61 -37.09 -2.26
C LEU A 211 -34.89 -37.72 -1.05
N SER A 212 -35.61 -38.10 0.01
CA SER A 212 -35.03 -38.80 1.16
C SER A 212 -34.40 -40.15 0.75
N ARG A 213 -35.05 -40.94 -0.11
CA ARG A 213 -34.46 -42.18 -0.65
C ARG A 213 -33.22 -41.95 -1.50
N ARG A 214 -33.20 -40.85 -2.28
CA ARG A 214 -32.00 -40.47 -3.04
C ARG A 214 -30.86 -40.07 -2.11
N LEU A 215 -31.16 -39.34 -1.04
CA LEU A 215 -30.19 -38.98 -0.01
C LEU A 215 -29.63 -40.23 0.70
N GLU A 216 -30.48 -41.19 1.08
CA GLU A 216 -30.05 -42.48 1.64
C GLU A 216 -29.06 -43.20 0.71
N THR A 217 -29.32 -43.18 -0.60
CA THR A 217 -28.43 -43.80 -1.60
C THR A 217 -27.08 -43.08 -1.68
N GLN A 218 -27.08 -41.74 -1.63
CA GLN A 218 -25.83 -40.96 -1.63
C GLN A 218 -25.02 -41.13 -0.33
N MET A 219 -25.69 -41.20 0.82
CA MET A 219 -25.03 -41.46 2.10
C MET A 219 -24.42 -42.86 2.17
N ALA A 220 -25.10 -43.88 1.63
CA ALA A 220 -24.55 -45.23 1.52
C ALA A 220 -23.32 -45.30 0.60
N GLU A 221 -23.29 -44.49 -0.47
CA GLU A 221 -22.12 -44.40 -1.35
C GLU A 221 -20.95 -43.67 -0.68
N LEU A 222 -21.23 -42.61 0.10
CA LEU A 222 -20.23 -41.92 0.92
C LEU A 222 -19.58 -42.88 1.93
N ASP A 223 -20.37 -43.74 2.57
CA ASP A 223 -19.86 -44.76 3.50
C ASP A 223 -18.98 -45.79 2.79
N ARG A 224 -19.30 -46.16 1.55
CA ARG A 224 -18.48 -47.08 0.74
C ARG A 224 -17.13 -46.48 0.36
N ILE A 225 -17.12 -45.22 -0.08
CA ILE A 225 -15.89 -44.54 -0.48
C ILE A 225 -14.95 -44.41 0.72
N LYS A 226 -15.49 -44.13 1.92
CA LYS A 226 -14.71 -44.08 3.17
C LYS A 226 -14.28 -45.44 3.71
N ALA A 227 -15.08 -46.49 3.50
CA ALA A 227 -14.76 -47.83 3.97
C ALA A 227 -13.73 -48.56 3.09
N ALA A 228 -13.33 -48.00 1.94
CA ALA A 228 -12.29 -48.56 1.09
C ALA A 228 -10.92 -48.52 1.82
N PRO A 229 -10.27 -49.68 2.06
CA PRO A 229 -9.01 -49.71 2.78
C PRO A 229 -7.86 -49.15 1.92
N ALA A 230 -6.99 -48.33 2.54
CA ALA A 230 -5.79 -47.80 1.93
C ALA A 230 -4.91 -48.92 1.29
N PRO A 231 -4.26 -48.67 0.15
CA PRO A 231 -3.44 -49.68 -0.51
C PRO A 231 -2.23 -50.06 0.36
N ALA A 232 -2.06 -51.36 0.61
CA ALA A 232 -0.94 -51.93 1.36
C ALA A 232 0.43 -51.64 0.70
N PRO A 233 1.53 -51.53 1.49
CA PRO A 233 2.83 -51.14 0.98
C PRO A 233 3.42 -52.22 0.06
N THR A 234 3.81 -51.81 -1.15
CA THR A 234 4.50 -52.63 -2.15
C THR A 234 5.78 -53.23 -1.59
N ARG A 235 5.80 -54.57 -1.56
CA ARG A 235 6.94 -55.41 -1.22
C ARG A 235 8.01 -55.31 -2.31
N GLN A 236 9.24 -54.96 -1.93
CA GLN A 236 10.43 -54.96 -2.79
C GLN A 236 10.66 -56.32 -3.50
N PRO A 237 11.24 -56.35 -4.72
CA PRO A 237 11.78 -57.58 -5.30
C PRO A 237 13.30 -57.71 -5.02
N PRO A 238 13.83 -58.92 -4.73
CA PRO A 238 15.26 -59.23 -4.79
C PRO A 238 15.66 -59.91 -6.13
N PRO A 239 16.97 -60.09 -6.43
CA PRO A 239 17.55 -59.67 -7.71
C PRO A 239 18.06 -60.78 -8.66
N SER A 240 18.36 -60.33 -9.89
CA SER A 240 19.33 -60.82 -10.91
C SER A 240 19.12 -62.24 -11.51
N ILE A 241 19.36 -62.56 -12.79
CA ILE A 241 20.56 -62.46 -13.65
C ILE A 241 20.19 -62.84 -15.11
N SER A 242 20.81 -62.18 -16.11
CA SER A 242 21.12 -62.59 -17.52
C SER A 242 19.98 -62.83 -18.53
N THR A 243 20.07 -62.53 -19.84
CA THR A 243 21.16 -62.14 -20.76
C THR A 243 20.52 -61.74 -22.11
N ASP A 244 21.19 -60.82 -22.82
CA ASP A 244 21.33 -60.69 -24.28
C ASP A 244 20.11 -60.82 -25.21
N ALA A 245 19.78 -59.75 -25.95
CA ALA A 245 20.28 -59.54 -27.31
C ALA A 245 19.50 -58.45 -28.07
N LEU A 246 20.26 -57.68 -28.86
CA LEU A 246 19.91 -56.74 -29.94
C LEU A 246 18.53 -56.95 -30.59
N SER A 247 17.76 -55.93 -30.98
CA SER A 247 18.08 -55.06 -32.12
C SER A 247 17.10 -53.87 -32.19
N SER A 248 17.65 -52.71 -32.52
CA SER A 248 17.02 -51.46 -32.97
C SER A 248 16.45 -51.57 -34.40
N PRO A 249 16.08 -50.49 -35.13
CA PRO A 249 15.70 -49.10 -34.78
C PRO A 249 14.33 -48.73 -35.43
N THR A 250 13.72 -47.56 -35.27
CA THR A 250 13.94 -46.31 -36.05
C THR A 250 12.79 -45.37 -35.67
N ALA A 251 13.01 -44.21 -35.01
CA ALA A 251 13.17 -42.85 -35.59
C ALA A 251 11.98 -42.46 -36.51
N GLU A 252 11.29 -41.33 -36.43
CA GLU A 252 11.63 -39.92 -36.19
C GLU A 252 10.33 -39.17 -35.78
N ARG A 253 10.34 -38.23 -34.82
CA ARG A 253 10.77 -36.82 -34.89
C ARG A 253 9.80 -35.91 -35.68
N LEU A 254 9.11 -35.03 -34.96
CA LEU A 254 9.06 -33.55 -35.10
C LEU A 254 7.66 -32.94 -34.85
N THR A 255 7.71 -31.90 -34.03
CA THR A 255 6.72 -30.92 -33.58
C THR A 255 6.42 -29.85 -34.66
N PRO A 256 5.84 -28.66 -34.37
CA PRO A 256 4.57 -28.28 -33.71
C PRO A 256 3.75 -27.27 -34.57
N GLY A 257 2.49 -26.93 -34.22
CA GLY A 257 1.87 -25.70 -34.75
C GLY A 257 0.35 -25.53 -34.63
N ALA A 258 -0.04 -24.60 -33.75
CA ALA A 258 -1.02 -23.52 -33.91
C ALA A 258 -2.52 -23.77 -34.30
N ASN A 259 -3.37 -23.19 -33.43
CA ASN A 259 -4.62 -22.45 -33.68
C ASN A 259 -5.98 -23.16 -33.90
N ARG A 260 -6.83 -22.96 -32.88
CA ARG A 260 -8.32 -22.79 -32.79
C ARG A 260 -8.97 -22.25 -34.09
N PRO A 261 -10.25 -22.56 -34.50
CA PRO A 261 -11.45 -22.45 -33.64
C PRO A 261 -12.70 -23.36 -33.88
N GLU A 262 -13.55 -23.35 -32.85
CA GLU A 262 -15.03 -23.41 -32.78
C GLU A 262 -15.92 -24.54 -33.38
N LEU A 263 -16.76 -25.05 -32.46
CA LEU A 263 -18.17 -25.52 -32.53
C LEU A 263 -18.61 -26.54 -33.60
N LYS A 264 -19.11 -27.70 -33.11
CA LYS A 264 -20.51 -28.12 -33.30
C LYS A 264 -20.92 -29.27 -32.36
N SER A 265 -22.23 -29.28 -32.12
CA SER A 265 -23.02 -29.97 -31.12
C SER A 265 -23.16 -31.49 -31.26
N ALA A 266 -23.47 -32.11 -30.12
CA ALA A 266 -24.34 -33.28 -29.91
C ALA A 266 -23.82 -34.67 -30.32
N ALA A 267 -23.56 -35.51 -29.31
CA ALA A 267 -24.33 -36.73 -29.06
C ALA A 267 -23.89 -37.43 -27.77
N SER A 268 -24.88 -37.95 -27.06
CA SER A 268 -24.81 -38.88 -25.93
C SER A 268 -23.95 -40.10 -26.23
N GLY A 269 -23.17 -40.57 -25.25
CA GLY A 269 -22.42 -41.83 -25.35
C GLY A 269 -21.48 -42.07 -24.18
N SER A 270 -21.94 -42.84 -23.20
CA SER A 270 -21.18 -43.34 -22.05
C SER A 270 -20.06 -44.33 -22.43
N ALA A 271 -18.82 -44.01 -22.06
CA ALA A 271 -17.71 -44.92 -21.73
C ALA A 271 -16.53 -44.01 -21.30
N GLY A 272 -16.03 -44.02 -20.06
CA GLY A 272 -15.38 -45.16 -19.42
C GLY A 272 -13.87 -45.03 -19.61
N LEU A 273 -13.21 -44.11 -18.89
CA LEU A 273 -11.76 -44.04 -18.77
C LEU A 273 -11.37 -43.54 -17.37
N LEU A 274 -10.58 -44.36 -16.69
CA LEU A 274 -9.86 -44.19 -15.42
C LEU A 274 -9.65 -42.74 -14.98
N LEU A 275 -10.34 -42.33 -13.91
CA LEU A 275 -10.07 -41.09 -13.18
C LEU A 275 -9.88 -41.41 -11.69
N GLU A 276 -9.04 -40.61 -11.08
CA GLU A 276 -8.49 -40.78 -9.73
C GLU A 276 -9.57 -40.80 -8.63
N PRO A 277 -9.35 -41.56 -7.54
CA PRO A 277 -10.35 -41.77 -6.48
C PRO A 277 -10.69 -40.53 -5.64
N GLU A 278 -9.92 -39.44 -5.73
CA GLU A 278 -10.13 -38.24 -4.89
C GLU A 278 -11.34 -37.39 -5.34
N GLY A 279 -11.65 -37.35 -6.64
CA GLY A 279 -12.77 -36.53 -7.16
C GLY A 279 -14.16 -37.13 -6.93
N ASP A 280 -14.25 -38.43 -6.64
CA ASP A 280 -15.53 -39.12 -6.46
C ASP A 280 -16.17 -38.79 -5.10
N LEU A 281 -15.37 -38.71 -4.03
CA LEU A 281 -15.85 -38.33 -2.70
C LEU A 281 -16.44 -36.92 -2.72
N GLU A 282 -15.68 -35.97 -3.27
CA GLU A 282 -16.05 -34.56 -3.38
C GLU A 282 -17.40 -34.35 -4.10
N ARG A 283 -17.59 -35.10 -5.20
CA ARG A 283 -18.83 -35.03 -5.99
C ARG A 283 -20.03 -35.57 -5.22
N VAL A 284 -19.88 -36.73 -4.55
CA VAL A 284 -20.95 -37.36 -3.76
C VAL A 284 -21.39 -36.44 -2.61
N VAL A 285 -20.44 -35.82 -1.91
CA VAL A 285 -20.75 -34.88 -0.81
C VAL A 285 -21.52 -33.65 -1.35
N SER A 286 -21.09 -33.07 -2.47
CA SER A 286 -21.78 -31.91 -3.07
C SER A 286 -23.21 -32.23 -3.53
N GLN A 287 -23.43 -33.45 -4.04
CA GLN A 287 -24.74 -33.92 -4.51
C GLN A 287 -25.68 -34.23 -3.34
N ALA A 288 -25.16 -34.79 -2.24
CA ALA A 288 -25.91 -34.97 -1.01
C ALA A 288 -26.38 -33.63 -0.41
N ALA A 289 -25.51 -32.61 -0.40
CA ALA A 289 -25.86 -31.26 0.06
C ALA A 289 -27.03 -30.64 -0.73
N LEU A 290 -27.07 -30.86 -2.04
CA LEU A 290 -28.17 -30.38 -2.89
C LEU A 290 -29.50 -31.03 -2.49
N TYR A 291 -29.52 -32.35 -2.29
CA TYR A 291 -30.73 -33.04 -1.83
C TYR A 291 -31.19 -32.60 -0.44
N ILE A 292 -30.25 -32.30 0.47
CA ILE A 292 -30.57 -31.77 1.80
C ILE A 292 -31.21 -30.38 1.70
N SER A 293 -30.67 -29.52 0.83
CA SER A 293 -31.23 -28.18 0.58
C SER A 293 -32.62 -28.22 -0.04
N GLU A 294 -32.84 -29.08 -1.03
CA GLU A 294 -34.18 -29.31 -1.60
C GLU A 294 -35.17 -29.86 -0.56
N LEU A 295 -34.73 -30.75 0.33
CA LEU A 295 -35.57 -31.26 1.42
C LEU A 295 -35.90 -30.17 2.44
N ALA A 296 -34.93 -29.33 2.81
CA ALA A 296 -35.12 -28.23 3.74
C ALA A 296 -36.08 -27.17 3.20
N THR A 297 -35.96 -26.80 1.91
CA THR A 297 -36.91 -25.89 1.25
C THR A 297 -38.31 -26.47 1.18
N LEU A 298 -38.46 -27.78 0.97
CA LEU A 298 -39.77 -28.43 0.95
C LEU A 298 -40.44 -28.44 2.34
N THR A 299 -39.67 -28.54 3.42
CA THR A 299 -40.20 -28.53 4.79
C THR A 299 -40.52 -27.12 5.30
N THR A 300 -39.76 -26.11 4.88
CA THR A 300 -39.92 -24.71 5.32
C THR A 300 -40.77 -23.85 4.40
N ALA A 301 -41.08 -24.28 3.17
CA ALA A 301 -41.85 -23.49 2.22
C ALA A 301 -43.30 -23.26 2.70
N ASP A 302 -43.58 -22.01 3.03
CA ASP A 302 -44.96 -21.51 3.07
C ASP A 302 -45.61 -21.71 1.68
N PRO A 303 -46.87 -22.12 1.63
CA PRO A 303 -47.40 -22.88 0.50
C PRO A 303 -48.00 -22.02 -0.60
N ILE A 304 -47.73 -20.72 -0.61
CA ILE A 304 -48.27 -19.78 -1.60
C ILE A 304 -47.43 -19.78 -2.90
N ALA A 305 -46.21 -20.32 -2.90
CA ALA A 305 -45.28 -20.16 -4.02
C ALA A 305 -45.26 -21.30 -5.08
N SER A 306 -46.15 -22.29 -5.03
CA SER A 306 -46.01 -23.50 -5.88
C SER A 306 -46.82 -23.54 -7.18
N THR A 307 -47.50 -22.45 -7.59
CA THR A 307 -48.31 -22.43 -8.83
C THR A 307 -47.85 -21.49 -9.94
N ALA A 308 -46.72 -20.82 -9.82
CA ALA A 308 -46.16 -20.03 -10.92
C ALA A 308 -44.70 -20.42 -11.17
N ASN A 309 -44.45 -21.00 -12.35
CA ASN A 309 -43.16 -21.17 -13.05
C ASN A 309 -42.97 -22.59 -13.57
N ALA A 310 -43.74 -22.92 -14.60
CA ALA A 310 -43.34 -23.84 -15.65
C ALA A 310 -43.66 -23.14 -16.97
N ASP A 311 -42.75 -22.26 -17.40
CA ASP A 311 -42.43 -21.93 -18.79
C ASP A 311 -41.36 -20.84 -18.77
N GLY A 312 -40.24 -21.09 -19.43
CA GLY A 312 -39.12 -20.16 -19.50
C GLY A 312 -39.28 -19.17 -20.65
N ASP A 313 -38.85 -17.93 -20.45
CA ASP A 313 -37.90 -17.28 -21.36
C ASP A 313 -37.36 -15.97 -20.76
N ALA A 314 -36.18 -15.58 -21.26
CA ALA A 314 -35.29 -14.56 -20.74
C ALA A 314 -35.69 -13.10 -21.03
N ALA A 315 -35.30 -12.18 -20.14
CA ALA A 315 -34.42 -11.02 -20.42
C ALA A 315 -34.79 -9.73 -19.66
N ALA A 316 -33.78 -9.19 -18.97
CA ALA A 316 -33.43 -7.78 -18.71
C ALA A 316 -34.38 -6.86 -17.90
N GLY A 317 -33.86 -6.32 -16.79
CA GLY A 317 -34.47 -5.32 -15.88
C GLY A 317 -34.45 -3.88 -16.42
N PRO A 318 -34.18 -2.82 -15.61
CA PRO A 318 -34.06 -2.71 -14.16
C PRO A 318 -34.97 -1.60 -13.55
N ASP A 319 -35.10 -1.51 -12.21
CA ASP A 319 -34.83 -0.26 -11.48
C ASP A 319 -35.16 -0.30 -9.97
N SER A 320 -34.21 0.25 -9.21
CA SER A 320 -34.33 0.98 -7.92
C SER A 320 -35.27 0.44 -6.83
N SER A 321 -34.75 -0.09 -5.72
CA SER A 321 -34.27 0.67 -4.56
C SER A 321 -35.23 1.78 -4.09
N VAL A 322 -35.97 1.54 -3.00
CA VAL A 322 -36.12 2.44 -1.83
C VAL A 322 -36.76 1.63 -0.70
N THR A 323 -35.98 1.31 0.32
CA THR A 323 -36.49 1.09 1.69
C THR A 323 -36.88 2.44 2.29
N PRO A 324 -37.87 2.47 3.20
CA PRO A 324 -37.44 2.87 4.54
C PRO A 324 -38.05 2.01 5.65
N THR A 325 -37.15 1.70 6.57
CA THR A 325 -37.34 1.23 7.94
C THR A 325 -38.26 2.16 8.74
N ILE A 326 -39.41 1.66 9.22
CA ILE A 326 -40.05 2.11 10.47
C ILE A 326 -40.74 0.90 11.10
N ASN A 327 -40.15 0.34 12.16
CA ASN A 327 -40.86 -0.56 13.08
C ASN A 327 -40.96 0.14 14.44
N GLN A 328 -42.12 0.74 14.68
CA GLN A 328 -42.56 1.20 15.99
C GLN A 328 -43.47 0.12 16.57
N LYS A 329 -43.13 -0.33 17.77
CA LYS A 329 -43.83 -1.37 18.53
C LYS A 329 -45.06 -0.79 19.22
N ASN A 330 -46.10 -1.61 19.31
CA ASN A 330 -47.27 -1.57 20.21
C ASN A 330 -48.44 -0.64 19.84
N SER A 331 -49.56 -1.24 19.46
CA SER A 331 -50.81 -1.25 20.26
C SER A 331 -51.71 -2.42 19.82
N PRO A 332 -52.43 -3.08 20.75
CA PRO A 332 -53.42 -4.11 20.46
C PRO A 332 -54.80 -3.48 20.22
N ASP A 333 -55.76 -4.32 19.82
CA ASP A 333 -57.20 -4.06 19.67
C ASP A 333 -57.67 -3.64 18.26
N ALA A 334 -58.11 -4.62 17.48
CA ALA A 334 -59.19 -4.46 16.51
C ALA A 334 -59.85 -5.81 16.24
N ASP A 335 -61.18 -5.80 16.32
CA ASP A 335 -62.08 -6.92 16.42
C ASP A 335 -62.12 -7.83 15.19
N ALA A 336 -62.38 -9.11 15.44
CA ALA A 336 -62.48 -10.17 14.45
C ALA A 336 -63.70 -9.98 13.54
N GLU A 337 -63.45 -9.52 12.32
CA GLU A 337 -64.28 -9.89 11.16
C GLU A 337 -63.83 -11.29 10.71
N GLU A 338 -64.67 -12.31 10.92
CA GLU A 338 -64.50 -13.64 10.32
C GLU A 338 -64.68 -13.53 8.80
N ALA A 339 -63.62 -13.11 8.12
CA ALA A 339 -63.45 -13.31 6.69
C ALA A 339 -63.41 -14.81 6.40
N PHE A 340 -63.88 -15.21 5.22
CA PHE A 340 -63.84 -16.58 4.71
C PHE A 340 -62.39 -17.14 4.76
N GLN A 341 -62.04 -17.80 5.86
CA GLN A 341 -60.68 -18.30 6.11
C GLN A 341 -60.42 -19.44 5.14
N ALA A 342 -59.53 -19.25 4.17
CA ALA A 342 -59.00 -20.34 3.38
C ALA A 342 -58.44 -21.41 4.34
N PRO A 343 -58.70 -22.71 4.13
CA PRO A 343 -58.21 -23.76 5.02
C PRO A 343 -56.69 -23.67 5.07
N GLU A 344 -56.17 -23.56 6.29
CA GLU A 344 -54.75 -23.48 6.51
C GLU A 344 -54.05 -24.66 5.82
N PRO A 345 -53.01 -24.36 5.06
CA PRO A 345 -52.28 -25.36 4.30
C PRO A 345 -51.54 -26.28 5.28
N ILE A 346 -51.64 -27.59 5.06
CA ILE A 346 -51.07 -28.59 5.96
C ILE A 346 -49.54 -28.46 5.98
N GLY A 347 -48.98 -28.03 7.11
CA GLY A 347 -47.54 -28.04 7.36
C GLY A 347 -47.02 -29.48 7.34
N LEU A 348 -46.02 -29.74 6.51
CA LEU A 348 -45.49 -31.11 6.31
C LEU A 348 -44.88 -31.69 7.59
N GLU A 349 -44.44 -30.84 8.52
CA GLU A 349 -43.90 -31.25 9.83
C GLU A 349 -44.93 -31.98 10.71
N ALA A 350 -46.21 -31.66 10.57
CA ALA A 350 -47.30 -32.30 11.33
C ALA A 350 -47.63 -33.73 10.84
N ILE A 351 -47.06 -34.16 9.72
CA ILE A 351 -47.33 -35.45 9.10
C ILE A 351 -46.32 -36.49 9.62
N ASN A 352 -46.81 -37.54 10.30
CA ASN A 352 -45.98 -38.55 10.98
C ASN A 352 -44.91 -39.20 10.07
N VAL A 353 -45.19 -39.39 8.77
CA VAL A 353 -44.22 -39.96 7.81
C VAL A 353 -43.05 -39.01 7.54
N VAL A 354 -43.32 -37.71 7.43
CA VAL A 354 -42.29 -36.68 7.21
C VAL A 354 -41.54 -36.42 8.52
N SER A 355 -42.27 -36.29 9.64
CA SER A 355 -41.70 -36.12 10.99
C SER A 355 -40.70 -37.23 11.37
N ARG A 356 -40.95 -38.48 10.96
CA ARG A 356 -39.99 -39.59 11.15
C ARG A 356 -38.74 -39.48 10.28
N GLY A 357 -38.81 -38.81 9.13
CA GLY A 357 -37.70 -38.64 8.19
C GLY A 357 -36.80 -37.42 8.49
N ILE A 358 -37.33 -36.38 9.16
CA ILE A 358 -36.57 -35.18 9.57
C ILE A 358 -35.28 -35.50 10.37
N PRO A 359 -35.28 -36.35 11.42
CA PRO A 359 -34.06 -36.60 12.19
C PRO A 359 -32.94 -37.24 11.34
N PHE A 360 -33.29 -38.07 10.36
CA PHE A 360 -32.30 -38.62 9.41
C PHE A 360 -31.71 -37.52 8.50
N VAL A 361 -32.53 -36.59 8.03
CA VAL A 361 -32.07 -35.46 7.20
C VAL A 361 -31.14 -34.54 8.00
N GLU A 362 -31.46 -34.25 9.27
CA GLU A 362 -30.60 -33.48 10.17
C GLU A 362 -29.28 -34.19 10.46
N GLU A 363 -29.30 -35.51 10.69
CA GLU A 363 -28.07 -36.30 10.88
C GLU A 363 -27.21 -36.33 9.61
N ALA A 364 -27.82 -36.48 8.43
CA ALA A 364 -27.13 -36.41 7.15
C ALA A 364 -26.55 -35.00 6.91
N ARG A 365 -27.27 -33.94 7.28
CA ARG A 365 -26.79 -32.55 7.22
C ARG A 365 -25.57 -32.34 8.09
N ALA A 366 -25.60 -32.80 9.34
CA ALA A 366 -24.46 -32.71 10.26
C ALA A 366 -23.23 -33.48 9.74
N ARG A 367 -23.43 -34.68 9.18
CA ARG A 367 -22.34 -35.46 8.55
C ARG A 367 -21.75 -34.75 7.34
N VAL A 368 -22.57 -34.32 6.39
CA VAL A 368 -22.12 -33.59 5.18
C VAL A 368 -21.39 -32.30 5.56
N GLN A 369 -21.85 -31.60 6.60
CA GLN A 369 -21.17 -30.40 7.11
C GLN A 369 -19.78 -30.73 7.67
N SER A 370 -19.65 -31.80 8.47
CA SER A 370 -18.35 -32.23 9.01
C SER A 370 -17.37 -32.65 7.90
N GLU A 371 -17.85 -33.34 6.86
CA GLU A 371 -17.04 -33.68 5.69
C GLU A 371 -16.63 -32.45 4.89
N MET A 372 -17.56 -31.51 4.68
CA MET A 372 -17.29 -30.24 4.01
C MET A 372 -16.20 -29.46 4.75
N GLU A 373 -16.29 -29.33 6.07
CA GLU A 373 -15.27 -28.67 6.89
C GLU A 373 -13.91 -29.37 6.76
N GLY A 374 -13.88 -30.71 6.79
CA GLY A 374 -12.67 -31.51 6.56
C GLY A 374 -12.06 -31.30 5.17
N MET A 375 -12.88 -31.26 4.12
CA MET A 375 -12.44 -31.00 2.74
C MET A 375 -11.94 -29.57 2.57
N VAL A 376 -12.55 -28.57 3.22
CA VAL A 376 -12.05 -27.19 3.18
C VAL A 376 -10.69 -27.09 3.85
N LEU A 377 -10.53 -27.64 5.06
CA LEU A 377 -9.25 -27.61 5.77
C LEU A 377 -8.16 -28.36 5.01
N GLY A 378 -8.45 -29.57 4.52
CA GLY A 378 -7.54 -30.33 3.67
C GLY A 378 -7.20 -29.62 2.36
N GLY A 379 -8.17 -28.90 1.76
CA GLY A 379 -7.98 -28.08 0.56
C GLY A 379 -7.11 -26.85 0.78
N LEU A 380 -7.23 -26.22 1.94
CA LEU A 380 -6.38 -25.09 2.32
C LEU A 380 -4.96 -25.55 2.68
N ASP A 381 -4.79 -26.70 3.30
CA ASP A 381 -3.46 -27.24 3.65
C ASP A 381 -2.69 -27.79 2.44
N SER A 382 -3.38 -28.51 1.55
CA SER A 382 -2.78 -29.04 0.31
C SER A 382 -2.72 -28.03 -0.83
N LEU A 383 -3.36 -26.86 -0.68
CA LEU A 383 -3.59 -25.86 -1.73
C LEU A 383 -4.26 -26.45 -3.00
N ASN A 384 -5.03 -27.54 -2.85
CA ASN A 384 -5.76 -28.18 -3.95
C ASN A 384 -7.02 -27.37 -4.30
N GLN A 385 -6.97 -26.66 -5.42
CA GLN A 385 -8.06 -25.82 -5.90
C GLN A 385 -9.33 -26.61 -6.24
N SER A 386 -9.20 -27.88 -6.65
CA SER A 386 -10.34 -28.73 -7.02
C SER A 386 -11.17 -29.13 -5.79
N MET A 387 -10.49 -29.64 -4.76
CA MET A 387 -11.11 -29.97 -3.47
C MET A 387 -11.73 -28.76 -2.79
N LEU A 388 -11.03 -27.61 -2.80
CA LEU A 388 -11.59 -26.36 -2.25
C LEU A 388 -12.82 -25.89 -3.04
N ALA A 389 -12.81 -26.02 -4.36
CA ALA A 389 -13.94 -25.72 -5.23
C ALA A 389 -15.17 -26.59 -4.92
N SER A 390 -14.96 -27.90 -4.73
CA SER A 390 -16.03 -28.85 -4.40
C SER A 390 -16.59 -28.62 -3.00
N ALA A 391 -15.72 -28.31 -2.03
CA ALA A 391 -16.12 -28.02 -0.66
C ALA A 391 -16.91 -26.70 -0.55
N LEU A 392 -16.47 -25.64 -1.24
CA LEU A 392 -17.21 -24.37 -1.31
C LEU A 392 -18.55 -24.51 -2.05
N GLN A 393 -18.61 -25.35 -3.09
CA GLN A 393 -19.88 -25.67 -3.75
C GLN A 393 -20.85 -26.39 -2.80
N THR A 394 -20.32 -27.30 -1.97
CA THR A 394 -21.12 -27.98 -0.94
C THR A 394 -21.66 -26.97 0.09
N ALA A 395 -20.83 -26.01 0.51
CA ALA A 395 -21.23 -24.93 1.41
C ALA A 395 -22.31 -24.02 0.83
N ALA A 396 -22.20 -23.69 -0.47
CA ALA A 396 -23.19 -22.92 -1.21
C ALA A 396 -24.53 -23.68 -1.28
N ASN A 397 -24.49 -24.98 -1.61
CA ASN A 397 -25.69 -25.81 -1.66
C ASN A 397 -26.42 -25.87 -0.30
N LEU A 398 -25.68 -25.84 0.82
CA LEU A 398 -26.24 -25.82 2.18
C LEU A 398 -26.65 -24.42 2.68
N ASN A 399 -26.43 -23.36 1.90
CA ASN A 399 -26.62 -21.95 2.27
C ASN A 399 -25.80 -21.52 3.51
N VAL A 400 -24.59 -22.07 3.69
CA VAL A 400 -23.68 -21.76 4.82
C VAL A 400 -22.40 -21.06 4.35
N LEU A 401 -22.28 -20.75 3.05
CA LEU A 401 -21.07 -20.23 2.43
C LEU A 401 -20.57 -18.91 3.06
N PRO A 402 -21.38 -17.85 3.26
CA PRO A 402 -20.89 -16.58 3.84
C PRO A 402 -20.37 -16.75 5.27
N SER A 403 -21.10 -17.50 6.10
CA SER A 403 -20.69 -17.81 7.48
C SER A 403 -19.42 -18.66 7.52
N LEU A 404 -19.27 -19.64 6.63
CA LEU A 404 -18.10 -20.50 6.59
C LEU A 404 -16.84 -19.71 6.22
N VAL A 405 -16.92 -18.87 5.18
CA VAL A 405 -15.78 -18.03 4.75
C VAL A 405 -15.38 -17.04 5.85
N LEU A 406 -16.35 -16.45 6.55
CA LEU A 406 -16.07 -15.53 7.67
C LEU A 406 -15.41 -16.25 8.85
N THR A 407 -15.87 -17.44 9.22
CA THR A 407 -15.22 -18.27 10.26
C THR A 407 -13.80 -18.62 9.86
N LEU A 408 -13.58 -19.13 8.65
CA LEU A 408 -12.24 -19.48 8.15
C LEU A 408 -11.29 -18.28 8.10
N LEU A 409 -11.79 -17.11 7.68
CA LEU A 409 -10.99 -15.89 7.66
C LEU A 409 -10.62 -15.44 9.08
N THR A 410 -11.56 -15.58 10.03
CA THR A 410 -11.32 -15.29 11.45
C THR A 410 -10.27 -16.26 12.02
N ASP A 411 -10.42 -17.56 11.76
CA ASP A 411 -9.46 -18.59 12.20
C ASP A 411 -8.05 -18.34 11.62
N LEU A 412 -7.95 -17.96 10.34
CA LEU A 412 -6.67 -17.61 9.71
C LEU A 412 -6.07 -16.32 10.28
N ASN A 413 -6.91 -15.32 10.58
CA ASN A 413 -6.46 -14.08 11.23
C ASN A 413 -5.95 -14.33 12.65
N ASP A 414 -6.69 -15.11 13.45
CA ASP A 414 -6.33 -15.47 14.82
C ASP A 414 -5.06 -16.32 14.87
N ALA A 415 -4.93 -17.28 13.94
CA ALA A 415 -3.70 -18.07 13.79
C ALA A 415 -2.49 -17.17 13.51
N VAL A 416 -2.64 -16.18 12.62
CA VAL A 416 -1.56 -15.22 12.32
C VAL A 416 -1.27 -14.30 13.49
N GLU A 417 -2.28 -13.79 14.20
CA GLU A 417 -2.07 -12.98 15.41
C GLU A 417 -1.30 -13.77 16.46
N GLU A 418 -1.64 -15.05 16.68
CA GLU A 418 -0.91 -15.90 17.64
C GLU A 418 0.55 -16.13 17.22
N ARG A 419 0.82 -16.37 15.93
CA ARG A 419 2.18 -16.53 15.40
C ARG A 419 3.01 -15.27 15.56
N VAL A 420 2.43 -14.11 15.22
CA VAL A 420 3.06 -12.80 15.43
C VAL A 420 3.34 -12.59 16.92
N ARG A 421 2.35 -12.83 17.79
CA ARG A 421 2.51 -12.70 19.26
C ARG A 421 3.64 -13.58 19.78
N PHE A 422 3.72 -14.84 19.33
CA PHE A 422 4.74 -15.80 19.75
C PHE A 422 6.15 -15.38 19.30
N ALA A 423 6.29 -14.86 18.07
CA ALA A 423 7.58 -14.41 17.55
C ALA A 423 8.18 -13.26 18.38
N PHE A 424 7.34 -12.38 18.91
CA PHE A 424 7.74 -11.24 19.75
C PHE A 424 7.74 -11.55 21.27
N ASP A 425 7.41 -12.78 21.71
CA ASP A 425 7.36 -13.14 23.14
C ASP A 425 8.76 -13.42 23.72
N VAL A 426 9.23 -12.49 24.55
CA VAL A 426 10.51 -12.53 25.26
C VAL A 426 10.61 -13.73 26.20
N THR A 427 9.51 -14.14 26.84
CA THR A 427 9.50 -15.24 27.81
C THR A 427 9.57 -16.60 27.12
N ALA A 428 8.94 -16.72 25.94
CA ALA A 428 9.10 -17.87 25.09
C ALA A 428 10.55 -17.96 24.57
N LEU A 429 11.15 -16.82 24.21
CA LEU A 429 12.54 -16.76 23.74
C LEU A 429 13.52 -17.20 24.84
N ALA A 430 13.29 -16.75 26.08
CA ALA A 430 14.08 -17.14 27.25
C ALA A 430 14.07 -18.67 27.48
N ARG A 431 12.92 -19.32 27.26
CA ARG A 431 12.78 -20.77 27.42
C ARG A 431 13.52 -21.54 26.34
N GLU A 432 13.47 -21.08 25.09
CA GLU A 432 14.16 -21.74 23.97
C GLU A 432 15.67 -21.67 24.13
N VAL A 433 16.21 -20.50 24.46
CA VAL A 433 17.65 -20.34 24.71
C VAL A 433 18.09 -21.13 25.95
N GLY A 434 17.26 -21.20 26.99
CA GLY A 434 17.51 -22.00 28.18
C GLY A 434 17.46 -23.52 27.95
N ALA A 435 16.75 -23.99 26.92
CA ALA A 435 16.67 -25.38 26.52
C ALA A 435 17.80 -25.78 25.54
N GLY A 436 18.17 -24.88 24.62
CA GLY A 436 19.21 -25.10 23.60
C GLY A 436 20.64 -25.31 24.14
N GLY A 437 20.88 -25.06 25.44
CA GLY A 437 22.16 -25.37 26.10
C GLY A 437 22.42 -26.86 26.36
N LYS A 438 21.45 -27.74 26.11
CA LYS A 438 21.59 -29.20 26.36
C LYS A 438 22.04 -30.04 25.16
N ASP A 439 21.88 -29.54 23.93
CA ASP A 439 22.06 -30.38 22.73
C ASP A 439 23.36 -30.14 21.96
N ALA A 440 24.23 -29.23 22.43
CA ALA A 440 25.54 -28.98 21.85
C ALA A 440 26.66 -29.63 22.69
N THR A 441 26.72 -30.97 22.71
CA THR A 441 27.87 -31.89 22.89
C THR A 441 27.44 -33.21 23.57
N GLN A 442 26.79 -34.08 22.81
CA GLN A 442 26.86 -35.52 23.08
C GLN A 442 27.55 -36.20 21.90
N SER A 443 28.88 -36.11 21.89
CA SER A 443 29.74 -37.11 21.26
C SER A 443 29.86 -38.29 22.22
N PRO A 444 29.48 -39.53 21.84
CA PRO A 444 29.51 -40.68 22.73
C PRO A 444 30.91 -41.33 22.72
N THR A 445 31.91 -40.65 23.28
CA THR A 445 33.22 -41.26 23.55
C THR A 445 33.89 -40.61 24.75
N ALA A 446 33.61 -41.10 25.95
CA ALA A 446 34.45 -40.87 27.13
C ALA A 446 34.40 -42.12 28.02
N GLY A 447 35.58 -42.72 28.24
CA GLY A 447 35.76 -43.91 29.05
C GLY A 447 35.48 -43.67 30.54
N PRO A 448 35.32 -44.75 31.33
CA PRO A 448 34.95 -44.66 32.74
C PRO A 448 36.18 -44.29 33.57
N GLY A 449 36.22 -43.08 34.15
CA GLY A 449 37.28 -42.76 35.13
C GLY A 449 37.61 -41.31 35.49
N ALA A 450 36.75 -40.32 35.25
CA ALA A 450 37.02 -38.94 35.71
C ALA A 450 35.91 -38.43 36.65
N PRO A 451 36.25 -37.74 37.77
CA PRO A 451 35.27 -37.29 38.75
C PRO A 451 34.42 -36.15 38.20
N PRO A 452 33.15 -36.03 38.64
CA PRO A 452 32.22 -35.06 38.08
C PRO A 452 32.61 -33.64 38.52
N ASN A 453 32.95 -32.79 37.54
CA ASN A 453 33.15 -31.36 37.75
C ASN A 453 31.81 -30.71 38.08
N SER A 454 31.66 -30.26 39.33
CA SER A 454 30.49 -29.62 39.91
C SER A 454 30.31 -28.16 39.48
N ALA A 455 30.19 -27.91 38.17
CA ALA A 455 29.91 -26.57 37.62
C ALA A 455 28.47 -26.41 37.06
N GLY A 456 27.62 -27.44 37.18
CA GLY A 456 26.30 -27.48 36.55
C GLY A 456 25.09 -27.20 37.47
N LEU A 457 25.27 -26.82 38.73
CA LEU A 457 24.18 -26.86 39.73
C LEU A 457 23.86 -25.55 40.46
N MET A 458 24.34 -24.39 40.00
CA MET A 458 24.04 -23.12 40.66
C MET A 458 23.56 -22.03 39.69
N TYR A 459 22.38 -22.20 39.09
CA TYR A 459 21.37 -21.14 38.90
C TYR A 459 20.19 -21.68 38.04
N ARG A 460 19.19 -22.30 38.66
CA ARG A 460 17.97 -22.74 37.96
C ARG A 460 16.69 -22.20 38.57
N SER A 461 16.75 -21.05 39.26
CA SER A 461 15.60 -20.54 40.04
C SER A 461 14.97 -19.23 39.57
N ARG A 462 15.38 -18.63 38.45
CA ARG A 462 14.59 -17.55 37.80
C ARG A 462 14.72 -17.67 36.29
N VAL A 463 13.60 -17.87 35.58
CA VAL A 463 13.54 -17.64 34.13
C VAL A 463 13.88 -16.17 33.94
N ARG A 464 15.13 -15.91 33.57
CA ARG A 464 15.61 -14.55 33.39
C ARG A 464 15.01 -14.03 32.10
N THR A 465 14.15 -13.02 32.22
CA THR A 465 13.42 -12.43 31.09
C THR A 465 14.26 -11.46 30.28
N GLU A 466 15.49 -11.16 30.71
CA GLU A 466 16.41 -10.27 29.99
C GLU A 466 17.79 -10.91 29.79
N PRO A 467 18.37 -10.80 28.58
CA PRO A 467 19.69 -11.34 28.29
C PRO A 467 20.81 -10.55 28.98
N THR A 468 21.89 -11.24 29.31
CA THR A 468 23.15 -10.64 29.76
C THR A 468 24.10 -10.41 28.58
N ASN A 469 25.12 -9.58 28.73
CA ASN A 469 26.14 -9.34 27.69
C ASN A 469 26.76 -10.64 27.12
N VAL A 470 26.85 -11.71 27.91
CA VAL A 470 27.39 -13.02 27.47
C VAL A 470 26.36 -13.84 26.68
N THR A 471 25.08 -13.75 27.05
CA THR A 471 24.00 -14.53 26.40
C THR A 471 23.31 -13.77 25.27
N ALA A 472 23.51 -12.45 25.16
CA ALA A 472 22.86 -11.58 24.17
C ALA A 472 23.04 -12.06 22.72
N GLY A 473 24.22 -12.60 22.36
CA GLY A 473 24.46 -13.15 21.01
C GLY A 473 23.63 -14.40 20.70
N GLN A 474 23.46 -15.29 21.68
CA GLN A 474 22.63 -16.50 21.54
C GLN A 474 21.15 -16.13 21.43
N TRP A 475 20.69 -15.19 22.27
CA TRP A 475 19.33 -14.67 22.21
C TRP A 475 19.03 -13.96 20.89
N ALA A 476 19.99 -13.19 20.35
CA ALA A 476 19.82 -12.53 19.07
C ALA A 476 19.70 -13.55 17.92
N THR A 477 20.52 -14.61 17.95
CA THR A 477 20.46 -15.68 16.94
C THR A 477 19.11 -16.40 16.96
N ALA A 478 18.63 -16.77 18.15
CA ALA A 478 17.31 -17.39 18.31
C ALA A 478 16.17 -16.46 17.88
N LEU A 479 16.24 -15.17 18.20
CA LEU A 479 15.25 -14.18 17.77
C LEU A 479 15.17 -14.08 16.23
N TRP A 480 16.30 -14.03 15.54
CA TRP A 480 16.31 -13.95 14.08
C TRP A 480 15.77 -15.22 13.43
N ALA A 481 16.10 -16.40 13.96
CA ALA A 481 15.53 -17.67 13.49
C ALA A 481 14.00 -17.70 13.65
N ARG A 482 13.48 -17.19 14.78
CA ARG A 482 12.02 -17.03 14.96
C ARG A 482 11.39 -16.07 13.97
N MET A 483 12.09 -14.98 13.61
CA MET A 483 11.58 -14.01 12.66
C MET A 483 11.52 -14.56 11.23
N GLU A 484 12.48 -15.43 10.87
CA GLU A 484 12.47 -16.17 9.61
C GLU A 484 11.28 -17.14 9.56
N VAL A 485 11.03 -17.90 10.63
CA VAL A 485 9.84 -18.79 10.74
C VAL A 485 8.54 -18.00 10.70
N LEU A 486 8.47 -16.84 11.38
CA LEU A 486 7.29 -15.96 11.34
C LEU A 486 6.94 -15.55 9.91
N VAL A 487 7.94 -15.19 9.10
CA VAL A 487 7.75 -14.78 7.71
C VAL A 487 7.23 -15.94 6.85
N GLU A 488 7.69 -17.16 7.10
CA GLU A 488 7.17 -18.36 6.44
C GLU A 488 5.72 -18.65 6.81
N ASP A 489 5.39 -18.59 8.11
CA ASP A 489 4.03 -18.81 8.62
C ASP A 489 3.05 -17.74 8.11
N MET A 490 3.45 -16.46 8.16
CA MET A 490 2.67 -15.35 7.61
C MET A 490 2.42 -15.54 6.10
N ALA A 491 3.46 -15.92 5.35
CA ALA A 491 3.32 -16.19 3.91
C ALA A 491 2.35 -17.36 3.67
N ALA A 492 2.45 -18.46 4.42
CA ALA A 492 1.57 -19.60 4.28
C ALA A 492 0.09 -19.22 4.48
N CYS A 493 -0.22 -18.42 5.52
CA CYS A 493 -1.57 -17.92 5.74
C CYS A 493 -2.05 -16.97 4.63
N CYS A 494 -1.21 -16.05 4.16
CA CYS A 494 -1.55 -15.19 3.01
C CYS A 494 -1.92 -16.02 1.79
N VAL A 495 -1.13 -17.05 1.49
CA VAL A 495 -1.33 -17.94 0.33
C VAL A 495 -2.66 -18.68 0.43
N LYS A 496 -3.04 -19.14 1.63
CA LYS A 496 -4.33 -19.78 1.89
C LYS A 496 -5.51 -18.81 1.62
N VAL A 497 -5.41 -17.56 2.08
CA VAL A 497 -6.44 -16.54 1.83
C VAL A 497 -6.57 -16.22 0.33
N TYR A 498 -5.45 -16.08 -0.38
CA TYR A 498 -5.49 -15.86 -1.83
C TYR A 498 -6.00 -17.08 -2.61
N ALA A 499 -5.68 -18.30 -2.18
CA ALA A 499 -6.24 -19.51 -2.77
C ALA A 499 -7.77 -19.56 -2.58
N LEU A 500 -8.26 -19.21 -1.39
CA LEU A 500 -9.68 -19.10 -1.08
C LEU A 500 -10.37 -18.04 -1.96
N GLU A 501 -9.85 -16.81 -2.00
CA GLU A 501 -10.42 -15.73 -2.81
C GLU A 501 -10.43 -16.07 -4.30
N ARG A 502 -9.37 -16.70 -4.81
CA ARG A 502 -9.29 -17.14 -6.21
C ARG A 502 -10.35 -18.18 -6.54
N VAL A 503 -10.57 -19.18 -5.70
CA VAL A 503 -11.61 -20.19 -5.94
C VAL A 503 -13.00 -19.58 -5.83
N LEU A 504 -13.23 -18.66 -4.88
CA LEU A 504 -14.50 -17.92 -4.76
C LEU A 504 -14.80 -17.05 -5.99
N GLN A 505 -13.78 -16.48 -6.66
CA GLN A 505 -13.96 -15.76 -7.92
C GLN A 505 -14.23 -16.68 -9.11
N LEU A 506 -13.58 -17.84 -9.16
CA LEU A 506 -13.70 -18.78 -10.28
C LEU A 506 -15.02 -19.54 -10.27
N LYS A 507 -15.57 -19.84 -9.08
CA LYS A 507 -16.84 -20.55 -8.95
C LYS A 507 -18.02 -19.59 -9.00
N LYS A 508 -19.02 -20.01 -9.77
CA LYS A 508 -20.30 -19.31 -9.95
C LYS A 508 -21.42 -20.27 -9.62
N ASP A 509 -22.46 -19.73 -9.02
CA ASP A 509 -23.67 -20.51 -8.82
C ASP A 509 -24.26 -20.92 -10.19
N SER A 510 -24.69 -22.18 -10.26
CA SER A 510 -25.22 -22.81 -11.47
C SER A 510 -26.53 -22.18 -11.94
N VAL A 511 -27.32 -21.64 -11.01
CA VAL A 511 -28.65 -21.08 -11.28
C VAL A 511 -28.57 -19.56 -11.47
N THR A 512 -27.93 -18.84 -10.55
CA THR A 512 -27.87 -17.37 -10.60
C THR A 512 -26.72 -16.80 -11.42
N ARG A 513 -25.69 -17.62 -11.74
CA ARG A 513 -24.44 -17.21 -12.42
C ARG A 513 -23.63 -16.13 -11.71
N VAL A 514 -24.02 -15.77 -10.48
CA VAL A 514 -23.29 -14.84 -9.61
C VAL A 514 -22.05 -15.58 -9.07
N SER A 515 -20.92 -14.87 -8.93
CA SER A 515 -19.72 -15.48 -8.35
C SER A 515 -19.93 -15.70 -6.85
N PHE A 516 -19.34 -16.77 -6.30
CA PHE A 516 -19.40 -17.02 -4.86
C PHE A 516 -18.78 -15.87 -4.06
N LEU A 517 -17.83 -15.14 -4.64
CA LEU A 517 -17.30 -13.92 -4.02
C LEU A 517 -18.38 -12.85 -3.86
N ASP A 518 -19.22 -12.59 -4.87
CA ASP A 518 -20.26 -11.54 -4.78
C ASP A 518 -21.31 -11.86 -3.73
N GLU A 519 -21.66 -13.14 -3.56
CA GLU A 519 -22.56 -13.61 -2.49
C GLU A 519 -21.94 -13.39 -1.10
N VAL A 520 -20.66 -13.73 -0.93
CA VAL A 520 -19.94 -13.50 0.33
C VAL A 520 -19.76 -11.99 0.60
N MET A 521 -19.55 -11.18 -0.44
CA MET A 521 -19.41 -9.73 -0.35
C MET A 521 -20.71 -9.01 0.02
N GLN A 522 -21.89 -9.64 -0.10
CA GLN A 522 -23.12 -9.07 0.47
C GLN A 522 -23.11 -9.08 2.00
N THR A 523 -22.33 -9.99 2.60
CA THR A 523 -22.19 -10.13 4.05
C THR A 523 -20.91 -9.48 4.58
N MET A 524 -19.84 -9.46 3.77
CA MET A 524 -18.55 -8.88 4.14
C MET A 524 -18.32 -7.49 3.52
N GLU A 525 -17.89 -6.52 4.33
CA GLU A 525 -17.63 -5.14 3.87
C GLU A 525 -16.40 -5.02 2.96
N ASN A 526 -15.42 -5.91 3.13
CA ASN A 526 -14.13 -5.86 2.43
C ASN A 526 -13.80 -7.22 1.82
N LYS A 527 -12.98 -7.20 0.76
CA LYS A 527 -12.43 -8.43 0.18
C LYS A 527 -11.68 -9.24 1.25
N PRO A 528 -11.72 -10.59 1.20
CA PRO A 528 -11.01 -11.45 2.15
C PRO A 528 -9.52 -11.12 2.28
N SER A 529 -8.83 -10.91 1.14
CA SER A 529 -7.43 -10.48 1.12
C SER A 529 -7.21 -9.14 1.84
N SER A 530 -8.03 -8.13 1.55
CA SER A 530 -7.92 -6.81 2.18
C SER A 530 -8.14 -6.89 3.69
N ALA A 531 -9.19 -7.59 4.13
CA ALA A 531 -9.48 -7.79 5.56
C ALA A 531 -8.31 -8.50 6.28
N PHE A 532 -7.74 -9.53 5.65
CA PHE A 532 -6.57 -10.23 6.17
C PHE A 532 -5.34 -9.31 6.28
N TRP A 533 -5.04 -8.50 5.24
CA TRP A 533 -3.91 -7.55 5.29
C TRP A 533 -4.05 -6.52 6.41
N HIS A 534 -5.27 -6.02 6.65
CA HIS A 534 -5.56 -5.12 7.76
C HIS A 534 -5.37 -5.80 9.12
N ALA A 535 -5.87 -7.02 9.28
CA ALA A 535 -5.69 -7.80 10.51
C ALA A 535 -4.21 -8.10 10.78
N LEU A 536 -3.48 -8.57 9.76
CA LEU A 536 -2.05 -8.85 9.86
C LEU A 536 -1.24 -7.59 10.21
N ALA A 537 -1.51 -6.46 9.54
CA ALA A 537 -0.81 -5.21 9.82
C ALA A 537 -1.09 -4.71 11.25
N ALA A 538 -2.34 -4.80 11.71
CA ALA A 538 -2.73 -4.42 13.06
C ALA A 538 -2.06 -5.31 14.13
N ALA A 539 -2.04 -6.63 13.91
CA ALA A 539 -1.37 -7.58 14.80
C ALA A 539 0.14 -7.30 14.87
N LEU A 540 0.77 -7.07 13.71
CA LEU A 540 2.19 -6.76 13.63
C LEU A 540 2.52 -5.41 14.30
N GLU A 541 1.70 -4.38 14.10
CA GLU A 541 1.89 -3.06 14.76
C GLU A 541 1.75 -3.17 16.27
N LYS A 542 0.67 -3.81 16.75
CA LYS A 542 0.38 -4.01 18.18
C LYS A 542 1.51 -4.76 18.87
N HIS A 543 1.84 -5.96 18.41
CA HIS A 543 2.84 -6.80 19.06
C HIS A 543 4.26 -6.26 18.92
N SER A 544 4.61 -5.66 17.78
CA SER A 544 5.94 -5.05 17.63
C SER A 544 6.13 -3.81 18.52
N LYS A 545 5.08 -3.00 18.69
CA LYS A 545 5.08 -1.84 19.58
C LYS A 545 5.20 -2.26 21.05
N ASP A 546 4.42 -3.25 21.46
CA ASP A 546 4.42 -3.78 22.82
C ASP A 546 5.77 -4.46 23.15
N ALA A 547 6.34 -5.20 22.21
CA ALA A 547 7.66 -5.81 22.34
C ALA A 547 8.78 -4.78 22.47
N ALA A 548 8.72 -3.70 21.67
CA ALA A 548 9.68 -2.61 21.75
C ALA A 548 9.60 -1.82 23.07
N THR A 549 8.43 -1.78 23.73
CA THR A 549 8.28 -1.13 25.05
C THR A 549 8.57 -2.05 26.22
N SER A 550 8.29 -3.35 26.09
CA SER A 550 8.46 -4.32 27.17
C SER A 550 9.88 -4.84 27.29
N SER A 551 10.65 -4.88 26.19
CA SER A 551 12.03 -5.38 26.18
C SER A 551 13.00 -4.43 25.49
N THR A 552 13.94 -3.91 26.28
CA THR A 552 15.06 -3.11 25.77
C THR A 552 15.93 -3.92 24.81
N PHE A 553 16.12 -5.22 25.07
CA PHE A 553 16.88 -6.12 24.20
C PHE A 553 16.24 -6.26 22.81
N LEU A 554 14.92 -6.50 22.72
CA LEU A 554 14.24 -6.62 21.43
C LEU A 554 14.30 -5.31 20.66
N GLN A 555 14.02 -4.18 21.33
CA GLN A 555 14.13 -2.86 20.72
C GLN A 555 15.53 -2.60 20.16
N GLN A 556 16.59 -2.92 20.93
CA GLN A 556 17.97 -2.72 20.50
C GLN A 556 18.37 -3.67 19.36
N THR A 557 17.99 -4.94 19.43
CA THR A 557 18.38 -5.96 18.43
C THR A 557 17.67 -5.72 17.10
N LEU A 558 16.36 -5.46 17.12
CA LEU A 558 15.57 -5.20 15.91
C LEU A 558 15.88 -3.84 15.29
N SER A 559 16.17 -2.80 16.09
CA SER A 559 16.59 -1.49 15.53
C SER A 559 18.02 -1.53 14.96
N ASN A 560 18.96 -2.22 15.61
CA ASN A 560 20.31 -2.40 15.07
C ASN A 560 20.33 -3.25 13.80
N GLY A 561 19.49 -4.28 13.76
CA GLY A 561 19.34 -5.18 12.62
C GLY A 561 18.21 -4.81 11.68
N TYR A 562 17.72 -3.56 11.69
CA TYR A 562 16.58 -3.17 10.86
C TYR A 562 16.78 -3.48 9.36
N PRO A 563 17.97 -3.26 8.75
CA PRO A 563 18.24 -3.71 7.38
C PRO A 563 17.99 -5.21 7.16
N ARG A 564 18.39 -6.07 8.11
CA ARG A 564 18.10 -7.51 8.06
C ARG A 564 16.61 -7.78 8.21
N PHE A 565 15.94 -7.06 9.11
CA PHE A 565 14.51 -7.20 9.33
C PHE A 565 13.70 -6.83 8.08
N LEU A 566 14.06 -5.73 7.42
CA LEU A 566 13.42 -5.29 6.18
C LEU A 566 13.63 -6.30 5.05
N ARG A 567 14.82 -6.93 4.94
CA ARG A 567 15.05 -8.01 3.96
C ARG A 567 14.11 -9.20 4.13
N LEU A 568 13.78 -9.58 5.37
CA LEU A 568 12.81 -10.64 5.62
C LEU A 568 11.41 -10.27 5.09
N PHE A 569 11.00 -9.00 5.20
CA PHE A 569 9.75 -8.56 4.59
C PHE A 569 9.82 -8.50 3.06
N HIS A 570 10.95 -8.14 2.45
CA HIS A 570 11.10 -8.25 1.00
C HIS A 570 11.02 -9.71 0.53
N GLU A 571 11.57 -10.66 1.29
CA GLU A 571 11.42 -12.09 1.01
C GLU A 571 9.95 -12.55 1.15
N PHE A 572 9.26 -12.09 2.19
CA PHE A 572 7.82 -12.29 2.38
C PHE A 572 7.02 -11.80 1.16
N PHE A 573 7.26 -10.56 0.70
CA PHE A 573 6.57 -10.02 -0.47
C PHE A 573 6.92 -10.78 -1.75
N ALA A 574 8.17 -11.19 -1.93
CA ALA A 574 8.58 -12.00 -3.08
C ALA A 574 7.87 -13.38 -3.11
N LYS A 575 7.64 -14.01 -1.95
CA LYS A 575 6.89 -15.27 -1.84
C LYS A 575 5.40 -15.11 -2.19
N ILE A 576 4.83 -13.93 -1.95
CA ILE A 576 3.43 -13.61 -2.25
C ILE A 576 3.26 -13.21 -3.71
N ALA A 577 4.23 -12.49 -4.29
CA ALA A 577 4.27 -12.05 -5.69
C ALA A 577 4.00 -13.14 -6.72
N VAL A 578 4.38 -14.39 -6.43
CA VAL A 578 4.16 -15.52 -7.34
C VAL A 578 2.66 -15.84 -7.52
N ARG A 579 1.84 -15.47 -6.53
CA ARG A 579 0.42 -15.84 -6.43
C ARG A 579 -0.51 -14.65 -6.57
N THR A 580 0.01 -13.44 -6.48
CA THR A 580 -0.70 -12.18 -6.72
C THR A 580 -0.25 -11.58 -8.03
N ASP A 581 -1.15 -10.99 -8.81
CA ASP A 581 -0.79 -10.26 -10.05
C ASP A 581 -0.05 -8.92 -9.75
N THR A 582 0.38 -8.71 -8.49
CA THR A 582 1.07 -7.52 -8.03
C THR A 582 2.58 -7.65 -8.26
N VAL A 583 3.11 -6.82 -9.16
CA VAL A 583 4.54 -6.70 -9.39
C VAL A 583 5.16 -5.85 -8.28
N TYR A 584 5.76 -6.49 -7.28
CA TYR A 584 6.55 -5.82 -6.26
C TYR A 584 7.87 -5.34 -6.90
N THR A 585 7.90 -4.08 -7.35
CA THR A 585 9.09 -3.44 -7.91
C THR A 585 9.57 -2.33 -6.97
N GLU A 586 10.88 -2.04 -7.01
CA GLU A 586 11.50 -0.95 -6.23
C GLU A 586 10.86 0.44 -6.46
N SER A 587 10.10 0.59 -7.56
CA SER A 587 9.38 1.81 -7.93
C SER A 587 7.87 1.79 -7.68
N ASN A 588 7.23 0.61 -7.61
CA ASN A 588 5.78 0.47 -7.38
C ASN A 588 5.52 -0.42 -6.16
N GLN A 589 5.14 0.21 -5.05
CA GLN A 589 4.69 -0.49 -3.85
C GLN A 589 3.17 -0.58 -3.84
N SER A 590 2.63 -1.79 -3.66
CA SER A 590 1.20 -2.02 -3.47
C SER A 590 0.72 -1.39 -2.15
N PRO A 591 -0.56 -0.98 -2.04
CA PRO A 591 -1.09 -0.42 -0.80
C PRO A 591 -0.97 -1.39 0.39
N GLU A 592 -1.04 -2.70 0.13
CA GLU A 592 -0.85 -3.76 1.12
C GLU A 592 0.60 -3.81 1.63
N THR A 593 1.59 -3.67 0.74
CA THR A 593 3.02 -3.54 1.11
C THR A 593 3.24 -2.35 2.02
N LEU A 594 2.66 -1.20 1.65
CA LEU A 594 2.78 0.04 2.43
C LEU A 594 2.17 -0.12 3.82
N LEU A 595 1.04 -0.81 3.94
CA LEU A 595 0.38 -1.08 5.21
C LEU A 595 1.29 -1.86 6.17
N ILE A 596 1.95 -2.91 5.68
CA ILE A 596 2.88 -3.74 6.46
C ILE A 596 4.19 -3.01 6.75
N LEU A 597 4.77 -2.29 5.79
CA LEU A 597 5.98 -1.52 6.06
C LEU A 597 5.72 -0.39 7.06
N ARG A 598 4.51 0.18 7.07
CA ARG A 598 4.11 1.19 8.05
C ARG A 598 4.02 0.63 9.46
N SER A 599 3.58 -0.62 9.65
CA SER A 599 3.50 -1.25 10.98
C SER A 599 4.87 -1.42 11.65
N ILE A 600 5.95 -1.53 10.86
CA ILE A 600 7.34 -1.64 11.34
C ILE A 600 8.14 -0.32 11.29
N SER A 601 7.54 0.77 10.81
CA SER A 601 8.21 2.07 10.59
C SER A 601 8.86 2.70 11.84
N ARG A 602 8.40 2.30 13.03
CA ARG A 602 9.02 2.71 14.30
C ARG A 602 10.48 2.28 14.38
N PHE A 603 10.82 1.06 13.95
CA PHE A 603 12.19 0.57 13.98
C PHE A 603 13.06 1.26 12.94
N GLU A 604 12.49 1.60 11.78
CA GLU A 604 13.17 2.41 10.75
C GLU A 604 13.55 3.78 11.32
N THR A 605 12.60 4.46 11.96
CA THR A 605 12.84 5.79 12.55
C THR A 605 13.95 5.75 13.61
N VAL A 606 13.94 4.72 14.47
CA VAL A 606 15.00 4.50 15.47
C VAL A 606 16.33 4.17 14.78
N TYR A 607 16.36 3.34 13.75
CA TYR A 607 17.56 3.02 12.97
C TYR A 607 18.16 4.28 12.31
N LEU A 608 17.34 5.11 11.66
CA LEU A 608 17.80 6.34 11.00
C LEU A 608 18.34 7.38 12.00
N SER A 609 17.68 7.55 13.14
CA SER A 609 18.19 8.42 14.21
C SER A 609 19.53 7.93 14.76
N ARG A 610 19.73 6.61 14.87
CA ARG A 610 21.00 6.02 15.30
C ARG A 610 22.10 6.12 14.26
N SER A 611 21.78 5.94 12.99
CA SER A 611 22.72 6.14 11.88
C SER A 611 23.26 7.58 11.90
N THR A 612 22.35 8.56 12.07
CA THR A 612 22.72 9.96 12.26
C THR A 612 23.58 10.17 13.52
N ALA A 613 23.24 9.54 14.64
CA ALA A 613 24.01 9.63 15.87
C ALA A 613 25.42 9.04 15.73
N ARG A 614 25.57 7.89 15.07
CA ARG A 614 26.87 7.26 14.78
C ARG A 614 27.76 8.15 13.92
N LEU A 615 27.20 8.70 12.84
CA LEU A 615 27.92 9.64 11.98
C LEU A 615 28.37 10.87 12.80
N ASN A 616 27.49 11.44 13.60
CA ASN A 616 27.81 12.59 14.45
C ASN A 616 28.81 12.26 15.57
N GLU A 617 28.79 11.06 16.12
CA GLU A 617 29.75 10.59 17.13
C GLU A 617 31.16 10.49 16.54
N THR A 618 31.28 9.97 15.32
CA THR A 618 32.58 9.92 14.62
C THR A 618 33.12 11.31 14.31
N ILE A 619 32.24 12.26 13.95
CA ILE A 619 32.58 13.67 13.79
C ILE A 619 33.03 14.28 15.13
N ALA A 620 32.26 14.05 16.20
CA ALA A 620 32.58 14.58 17.52
C ALA A 620 33.90 14.02 18.06
N SER A 621 34.17 12.74 17.85
CA SER A 621 35.41 12.08 18.21
C SER A 621 36.60 12.66 17.43
N ALA A 622 36.47 12.81 16.11
CA ALA A 622 37.50 13.41 15.25
C ALA A 622 37.83 14.86 15.64
N LEU A 623 36.84 15.62 16.11
CA LEU A 623 36.99 17.04 16.48
C LEU A 623 37.25 17.26 17.98
N SER A 624 37.33 16.20 18.78
CA SER A 624 37.49 16.29 20.25
C SER A 624 38.80 16.98 20.68
N GLY A 625 39.83 16.91 19.84
CA GLY A 625 41.14 17.54 20.06
C GLY A 625 41.16 19.06 19.85
N GLY A 626 40.11 19.64 19.26
CA GLY A 626 40.00 21.07 18.98
C GLY A 626 41.23 21.63 18.23
N ILE A 627 41.68 22.82 18.62
CA ILE A 627 42.84 23.51 18.02
C ILE A 627 44.17 22.82 18.38
N ARG A 628 44.23 22.10 19.51
CA ARG A 628 45.47 21.46 20.00
C ARG A 628 45.81 20.18 19.26
N ALA A 629 44.80 19.46 18.80
CA ALA A 629 44.94 18.29 17.93
C ALA A 629 43.85 18.36 16.85
N PRO A 630 44.09 19.13 15.76
CA PRO A 630 43.14 19.24 14.67
C PRO A 630 42.98 17.89 13.95
N PRO A 631 41.80 17.58 13.40
CA PRO A 631 41.62 16.39 12.59
C PRO A 631 42.49 16.47 11.33
N GLY A 632 43.12 15.35 10.99
CA GLY A 632 43.87 15.13 9.77
C GLY A 632 43.23 14.09 8.82
N ALA A 633 44.02 13.65 7.84
CA ALA A 633 43.51 12.77 6.78
C ALA A 633 42.92 11.44 7.30
N GLN A 634 43.44 10.88 8.40
CA GLN A 634 42.94 9.62 8.95
C GLN A 634 41.54 9.75 9.54
N GLU A 635 41.25 10.86 10.21
CA GLU A 635 39.90 11.15 10.71
C GLU A 635 38.92 11.34 9.54
N GLY A 636 39.31 12.06 8.49
CA GLY A 636 38.50 12.23 7.28
C GLY A 636 38.18 10.90 6.57
N LEU A 637 39.16 10.00 6.48
CA LEU A 637 38.97 8.64 5.97
C LEU A 637 38.05 7.80 6.86
N ALA A 638 38.22 7.88 8.18
CA ALA A 638 37.37 7.15 9.13
C ALA A 638 35.90 7.58 9.00
N MET A 639 35.65 8.88 8.90
CA MET A 639 34.30 9.42 8.69
C MET A 639 33.68 8.94 7.37
N ALA A 640 34.43 9.01 6.26
CA ALA A 640 33.92 8.55 4.97
C ALA A 640 33.69 7.03 4.94
N ARG A 641 34.53 6.23 5.63
CA ARG A 641 34.30 4.79 5.79
C ARG A 641 33.02 4.49 6.56
N VAL A 642 32.74 5.23 7.63
CA VAL A 642 31.50 5.04 8.40
C VAL A 642 30.29 5.42 7.54
N ALA A 643 30.36 6.53 6.81
CA ALA A 643 29.31 6.90 5.86
C ALA A 643 29.10 5.83 4.77
N ALA A 644 30.17 5.29 4.20
CA ALA A 644 30.10 4.20 3.22
C ALA A 644 29.48 2.93 3.82
N ASN A 645 29.90 2.52 5.03
CA ASN A 645 29.34 1.35 5.71
C ASN A 645 27.84 1.47 6.00
N GLU A 646 27.39 2.66 6.41
CA GLU A 646 25.96 2.92 6.66
C GLU A 646 25.17 2.89 5.34
N LEU A 647 25.70 3.47 4.25
CA LEU A 647 25.08 3.40 2.92
C LEU A 647 25.05 1.96 2.36
N ASP A 648 26.13 1.19 2.53
CA ASP A 648 26.23 -0.20 2.09
C ASP A 648 25.23 -1.10 2.83
N SER A 649 25.01 -0.84 4.13
CA SER A 649 24.05 -1.59 4.93
C SER A 649 22.61 -1.46 4.42
N ALA A 650 22.28 -0.33 3.80
CA ALA A 650 20.97 -0.06 3.22
C ALA A 650 20.87 -0.44 1.73
N ARG A 651 21.99 -0.72 1.03
CA ARG A 651 22.11 -0.80 -0.44
C ARG A 651 21.03 -1.60 -1.18
N PHE A 652 20.46 -2.60 -0.53
CA PHE A 652 19.47 -3.50 -1.12
C PHE A 652 18.07 -2.87 -1.31
N ASP A 653 17.77 -1.76 -0.64
CA ASP A 653 16.48 -1.05 -0.78
C ASP A 653 16.68 0.42 -1.13
N VAL A 654 16.11 0.86 -2.25
CA VAL A 654 16.29 2.22 -2.78
C VAL A 654 15.70 3.27 -1.85
N LEU A 655 14.61 2.99 -1.15
CA LEU A 655 13.98 3.96 -0.25
C LEU A 655 14.84 4.17 1.02
N LEU A 656 15.31 3.08 1.63
CA LEU A 656 16.17 3.13 2.80
C LEU A 656 17.54 3.78 2.50
N VAL A 657 18.18 3.47 1.37
CA VAL A 657 19.45 4.14 1.01
C VAL A 657 19.24 5.65 0.83
N ARG A 658 18.10 6.08 0.28
CA ARG A 658 17.81 7.52 0.11
C ARG A 658 17.66 8.22 1.45
N SER A 659 17.04 7.59 2.45
CA SER A 659 16.94 8.18 3.80
C SER A 659 18.29 8.20 4.51
N VAL A 660 19.09 7.13 4.40
CA VAL A 660 20.47 7.10 4.94
C VAL A 660 21.37 8.12 4.25
N ALA A 661 21.26 8.30 2.92
CA ALA A 661 22.03 9.31 2.19
C ALA A 661 21.73 10.74 2.67
N ARG A 662 20.47 11.05 3.04
CA ARG A 662 20.14 12.34 3.68
C ARG A 662 20.81 12.50 5.05
N ASN A 663 20.94 11.42 5.81
CA ASN A 663 21.67 11.46 7.09
C ASN A 663 23.17 11.71 6.85
N VAL A 664 23.77 11.10 5.83
CA VAL A 664 25.16 11.36 5.42
C VAL A 664 25.33 12.84 5.01
N VAL A 665 24.41 13.39 4.21
CA VAL A 665 24.40 14.82 3.85
C VAL A 665 24.41 15.69 5.11
N SER A 666 23.48 15.44 6.03
CA SER A 666 23.39 16.21 7.28
C SER A 666 24.67 16.10 8.12
N ALA A 667 25.29 14.92 8.17
CA ALA A 667 26.54 14.72 8.92
C ALA A 667 27.72 15.48 8.28
N VAL A 668 27.85 15.44 6.96
CA VAL A 668 28.90 16.18 6.22
C VAL A 668 28.70 17.69 6.35
N ASP A 669 27.46 18.18 6.36
CA ASP A 669 27.16 19.60 6.62
C ASP A 669 27.54 20.02 8.04
N VAL A 670 27.28 19.17 9.04
CA VAL A 670 27.73 19.39 10.43
C VAL A 670 29.26 19.41 10.53
N LEU A 671 29.95 18.51 9.83
CA LEU A 671 31.41 18.51 9.74
C LEU A 671 31.92 19.84 9.17
N MET A 672 31.41 20.25 8.01
CA MET A 672 31.82 21.50 7.37
C MET A 672 31.55 22.71 8.27
N GLY A 673 30.39 22.76 8.93
CA GLY A 673 30.05 23.81 9.89
C GLY A 673 31.05 23.89 11.05
N ARG A 674 31.40 22.75 11.66
CA ARG A 674 32.39 22.71 12.75
C ARG A 674 33.80 23.05 12.26
N MET A 675 34.22 22.50 11.12
CA MET A 675 35.55 22.79 10.57
C MET A 675 35.71 24.27 10.20
N ASN A 676 34.66 24.92 9.70
CA ASN A 676 34.68 26.37 9.43
C ASN A 676 34.96 27.23 10.67
N THR A 677 34.63 26.75 11.88
CA THR A 677 34.94 27.45 13.13
C THR A 677 36.39 27.27 13.58
N LEU A 678 37.06 26.21 13.13
CA LEU A 678 38.45 25.91 13.47
C LEU A 678 39.46 26.52 12.49
N ILE A 679 39.06 26.86 11.27
CA ILE A 679 39.94 27.46 10.26
C ILE A 679 40.50 28.79 10.76
N SER A 680 41.84 28.90 10.82
CA SER A 680 42.50 30.17 11.11
C SER A 680 42.48 31.05 9.86
N ARG A 681 42.00 32.29 10.02
CA ARG A 681 41.95 33.32 8.97
C ARG A 681 43.04 34.40 9.15
N ASP A 682 43.99 34.14 10.03
CA ASP A 682 45.03 35.11 10.38
C ASP A 682 46.03 35.30 9.22
N ARG A 683 46.67 36.47 9.17
CA ARG A 683 47.75 36.75 8.20
C ARG A 683 48.89 35.72 8.28
N MET A 684 49.14 35.17 9.46
CA MET A 684 50.13 34.11 9.70
C MET A 684 49.80 32.79 8.96
N ALA A 685 48.52 32.56 8.62
CA ALA A 685 48.10 31.38 7.87
C ALA A 685 48.55 31.39 6.40
N THR A 686 48.86 32.57 5.84
CA THR A 686 49.32 32.72 4.44
C THR A 686 50.74 33.28 4.31
N GLN A 687 51.32 33.81 5.39
CA GLN A 687 52.68 34.35 5.36
C GLN A 687 53.75 33.27 5.22
N LEU A 688 54.61 33.39 4.21
CA LEU A 688 55.65 32.41 3.87
C LEU A 688 57.04 32.78 4.43
N SER A 689 57.11 33.34 5.63
CA SER A 689 58.36 33.79 6.25
C SER A 689 58.83 32.81 7.33
N GLY A 690 60.12 32.50 7.35
CA GLY A 690 60.75 31.66 8.37
C GLY A 690 61.20 30.29 7.85
N PRO A 691 61.97 29.53 8.66
CA PRO A 691 62.55 28.24 8.26
C PRO A 691 61.54 27.07 8.35
N THR A 692 60.42 27.25 9.03
CA THR A 692 59.38 26.22 9.25
C THR A 692 57.98 26.77 8.98
N ALA A 693 57.03 25.89 8.68
CA ALA A 693 55.63 26.28 8.50
C ALA A 693 55.03 26.81 9.82
N ASN A 694 54.25 27.89 9.73
CA ASN A 694 53.62 28.52 10.88
C ASN A 694 52.57 27.57 11.50
N PRO A 695 52.35 27.59 12.83
CA PRO A 695 51.28 26.81 13.46
C PRO A 695 49.89 26.94 12.80
N PRO A 696 49.39 28.14 12.42
CA PRO A 696 48.11 28.26 11.70
C PRO A 696 48.14 27.65 10.28
N GLN A 697 49.30 27.59 9.61
CA GLN A 697 49.45 26.88 8.32
C GLN A 697 49.34 25.37 8.51
N VAL A 698 49.96 24.84 9.57
CA VAL A 698 49.90 23.41 9.90
C VAL A 698 48.47 23.00 10.25
N LEU A 699 47.76 23.83 11.04
CA LEU A 699 46.36 23.60 11.37
C LEU A 699 45.48 23.59 10.12
N ASN A 700 45.57 24.61 9.27
CA ASN A 700 44.78 24.67 8.04
C ASN A 700 45.13 23.51 7.08
N ALA A 701 46.39 23.05 7.06
CA ALA A 701 46.80 21.90 6.28
C ALA A 701 46.17 20.58 6.76
N GLN A 702 46.09 20.36 8.07
CA GLN A 702 45.41 19.20 8.64
C GLN A 702 43.90 19.22 8.36
N LEU A 703 43.25 20.37 8.56
CA LEU A 703 41.82 20.55 8.23
C LEU A 703 41.55 20.33 6.73
N ALA A 704 42.36 20.89 5.84
CA ALA A 704 42.23 20.67 4.40
C ALA A 704 42.41 19.19 4.03
N SER A 705 43.35 18.50 4.67
CA SER A 705 43.59 17.07 4.45
C SER A 705 42.39 16.21 4.88
N THR A 706 41.73 16.55 5.98
CA THR A 706 40.49 15.90 6.44
C THR A 706 39.35 16.09 5.44
N LEU A 707 39.11 17.34 5.01
CA LEU A 707 38.05 17.67 4.05
C LEU A 707 38.25 16.92 2.72
N TYR A 708 39.49 16.92 2.21
CA TYR A 708 39.80 16.25 0.96
C TYR A 708 39.71 14.74 1.07
N ALA A 709 40.24 14.14 2.13
CA ALA A 709 40.16 12.69 2.33
C ALA A 709 38.70 12.21 2.41
N CYS A 710 37.84 12.97 3.11
CA CYS A 710 36.41 12.71 3.16
C CYS A 710 35.75 12.84 1.77
N TRP A 711 36.02 13.94 1.05
CA TRP A 711 35.50 14.15 -0.30
C TRP A 711 35.93 13.08 -1.30
N SER A 712 37.22 12.74 -1.32
CA SER A 712 37.79 11.79 -2.27
C SER A 712 37.14 10.41 -2.12
N GLN A 713 36.93 9.96 -0.89
CA GLN A 713 36.32 8.66 -0.61
C GLN A 713 34.81 8.66 -0.86
N LEU A 714 34.09 9.75 -0.57
CA LEU A 714 32.67 9.83 -0.89
C LEU A 714 32.41 9.99 -2.40
N LYS A 715 33.36 10.60 -3.15
CA LYS A 715 33.28 10.71 -4.60
C LYS A 715 33.38 9.37 -5.31
N THR A 716 34.13 8.39 -4.77
CA THR A 716 34.19 7.06 -5.40
C THR A 716 32.84 6.33 -5.38
N LEU A 717 31.96 6.67 -4.44
CA LEU A 717 30.61 6.11 -4.33
C LEU A 717 29.69 6.54 -5.50
N GLU A 718 30.05 7.56 -6.27
CA GLU A 718 29.26 8.06 -7.40
C GLU A 718 28.97 6.98 -8.47
N ASN A 719 29.88 6.03 -8.64
CA ASN A 719 29.76 4.96 -9.63
C ASN A 719 29.09 3.68 -9.09
N GLU A 720 28.85 3.58 -7.78
CA GLU A 720 28.44 2.32 -7.12
C GLU A 720 26.93 2.26 -6.78
N TYR A 721 26.27 3.42 -6.73
CA TYR A 721 24.89 3.57 -6.23
C TYR A 721 23.91 4.07 -7.31
N HIS A 722 22.61 3.86 -7.07
CA HIS A 722 21.53 4.30 -7.95
C HIS A 722 21.53 5.84 -8.15
N PRO A 723 21.19 6.36 -9.35
CA PRO A 723 21.23 7.80 -9.66
C PRO A 723 20.45 8.69 -8.68
N SER A 724 19.33 8.19 -8.14
CA SER A 724 18.53 8.93 -7.15
C SER A 724 19.27 9.21 -5.84
N VAL A 725 20.18 8.34 -5.44
CA VAL A 725 21.02 8.50 -4.25
C VAL A 725 22.15 9.48 -4.55
N ILE A 726 22.78 9.34 -5.72
CA ILE A 726 23.84 10.22 -6.18
C ILE A 726 23.34 11.66 -6.27
N ASN A 727 22.16 11.89 -6.84
CA ASN A 727 21.54 13.23 -6.91
C ASN A 727 21.36 13.90 -5.53
N ILE A 728 21.21 13.11 -4.46
CA ILE A 728 21.12 13.64 -3.08
C ILE A 728 22.52 14.01 -2.55
N LEU A 729 23.56 13.23 -2.87
CA LEU A 729 24.93 13.43 -2.38
C LEU A 729 25.72 14.48 -3.16
N THR A 730 25.50 14.61 -4.48
CA THR A 730 26.20 15.55 -5.37
C THR A 730 26.29 17.00 -4.83
N PRO A 731 25.20 17.65 -4.37
CA PRO A 731 25.30 19.03 -3.89
C PRO A 731 26.24 19.16 -2.68
N THR A 732 26.17 18.23 -1.74
CA THR A 732 27.02 18.23 -0.54
C THR A 732 28.47 17.93 -0.89
N LEU A 733 28.74 17.03 -1.85
CA LEU A 733 30.09 16.78 -2.36
C LEU A 733 30.71 18.00 -3.03
N LYS A 734 29.92 18.76 -3.80
CA LYS A 734 30.36 20.04 -4.40
C LYS A 734 30.66 21.07 -3.32
N ASN A 735 29.81 21.18 -2.29
CA ASN A 735 30.03 22.09 -1.16
C ASN A 735 31.26 21.72 -0.33
N LEU A 736 31.53 20.42 -0.14
CA LEU A 736 32.70 19.92 0.56
C LEU A 736 33.99 20.28 -0.19
N LYS A 737 34.02 20.03 -1.51
CA LYS A 737 35.14 20.43 -2.37
C LYS A 737 35.32 21.95 -2.40
N GLY A 738 34.23 22.72 -2.53
CA GLY A 738 34.28 24.17 -2.52
C GLY A 738 34.75 24.76 -1.19
N THR A 739 34.51 24.08 -0.06
CA THR A 739 35.05 24.49 1.25
C THR A 739 36.55 24.20 1.35
N PHE A 740 36.98 23.06 0.82
CA PHE A 740 38.40 22.75 0.67
C PHE A 740 39.13 23.77 -0.22
N ASP A 741 38.58 24.12 -1.39
CA ASP A 741 39.20 25.07 -2.31
C ASP A 741 39.33 26.46 -1.68
N ARG A 742 38.26 26.97 -1.04
CA ARG A 742 38.29 28.24 -0.31
C ARG A 742 39.34 28.29 0.81
N LEU A 743 39.68 27.15 1.42
CA LEU A 743 40.72 27.06 2.46
C LEU A 743 42.13 27.13 1.88
N VAL A 744 42.33 26.54 0.70
CA VAL A 744 43.65 26.36 0.09
C VAL A 744 44.03 27.50 -0.85
N ASP A 745 43.10 28.02 -1.64
CA ASP A 745 43.34 29.01 -2.70
C ASP A 745 44.14 30.24 -2.23
N PRO A 746 43.87 30.83 -1.03
CA PRO A 746 44.65 31.98 -0.55
C PRO A 746 46.14 31.67 -0.37
N LEU A 747 46.47 30.45 0.06
CA LEU A 747 47.85 30.02 0.26
C LEU A 747 48.55 29.80 -1.09
N ILE A 748 47.91 29.09 -2.03
CA ILE A 748 48.46 28.85 -3.37
C ILE A 748 48.69 30.18 -4.10
N SER A 749 47.73 31.10 -4.04
CA SER A 749 47.86 32.44 -4.62
C SER A 749 49.04 33.22 -4.00
N THR A 750 49.22 33.12 -2.68
CA THR A 750 50.34 33.77 -1.99
C THR A 750 51.68 33.16 -2.40
N ILE A 751 51.77 31.84 -2.56
CA ILE A 751 52.96 31.15 -3.07
C ILE A 751 53.32 31.64 -4.46
N ARG A 752 52.35 31.67 -5.40
CA ARG A 752 52.58 32.15 -6.77
C ARG A 752 53.09 33.59 -6.78
N ARG A 753 52.46 34.47 -5.99
CA ARG A 753 52.85 35.89 -5.90
C ARG A 753 54.27 36.05 -5.35
N ASP A 754 54.63 35.30 -4.33
CA ASP A 754 55.95 35.40 -3.67
C ASP A 754 57.07 34.87 -4.57
N LEU A 755 56.86 33.72 -5.23
CA LEU A 755 57.80 33.19 -6.23
C LEU A 755 58.01 34.18 -7.38
N SER A 756 56.93 34.79 -7.89
CA SER A 756 57.02 35.81 -8.96
C SER A 756 57.78 37.05 -8.50
N ALA A 757 57.59 37.48 -7.24
CA ALA A 757 58.31 38.62 -6.67
C ALA A 757 59.81 38.35 -6.47
N ILE A 758 60.19 37.11 -6.15
CA ILE A 758 61.60 36.70 -6.09
C ILE A 758 62.22 36.71 -7.49
N ILE A 759 61.53 36.15 -8.49
CA ILE A 759 61.99 36.14 -9.89
C ILE A 759 62.15 37.58 -10.42
N ALA A 760 61.23 38.49 -10.09
CA ALA A 760 61.33 39.89 -10.51
C ALA A 760 62.59 40.61 -9.98
N ARG A 761 63.24 40.11 -8.91
CA ARG A 761 64.54 40.64 -8.45
C ARG A 761 65.69 40.40 -9.44
N LEU A 762 65.48 39.56 -10.47
CA LEU A 762 66.39 39.40 -11.61
C LEU A 762 66.83 40.76 -12.15
N HIS A 763 65.89 41.69 -12.35
CA HIS A 763 66.16 43.01 -12.95
C HIS A 763 66.98 43.95 -12.05
N ARG A 764 67.27 43.56 -10.80
CA ARG A 764 68.17 44.30 -9.89
C ARG A 764 69.62 43.85 -9.98
N VAL A 765 69.90 42.74 -10.69
CA VAL A 765 71.25 42.22 -10.91
C VAL A 765 71.86 42.92 -12.12
N ASP A 766 73.10 43.39 -11.99
CA ASP A 766 73.81 44.00 -13.11
C ASP A 766 74.38 42.92 -14.03
N PHE A 767 73.80 42.81 -15.23
CA PHE A 767 74.20 41.86 -16.27
C PHE A 767 75.14 42.50 -17.33
N SER A 768 75.67 43.71 -17.09
CA SER A 768 76.61 44.38 -18.00
C SER A 768 78.06 43.85 -17.89
N ASP A 769 78.87 44.04 -18.94
CA ASP A 769 80.30 43.70 -18.97
C ASP A 769 81.21 44.71 -18.21
N ARG A 770 80.63 45.57 -17.36
CA ARG A 770 81.37 46.68 -16.76
C ARG A 770 82.22 46.21 -15.58
N GLN A 771 83.47 45.84 -15.86
CA GLN A 771 84.51 45.82 -14.84
C GLN A 771 84.67 47.24 -14.30
N GLN A 772 84.38 47.46 -13.01
CA GLN A 772 84.79 48.68 -12.33
C GLN A 772 86.32 48.79 -12.45
N PRO A 773 86.85 49.78 -13.18
CA PRO A 773 88.29 50.03 -13.18
C PRO A 773 88.58 50.72 -11.85
N GLY A 774 89.06 49.97 -10.85
CA GLY A 774 89.47 50.54 -9.56
C GLY A 774 89.07 49.77 -8.30
N ALA A 775 88.25 48.72 -8.38
CA ALA A 775 88.07 47.83 -7.24
C ALA A 775 89.32 46.94 -7.13
N MET A 776 90.30 47.38 -6.34
CA MET A 776 91.36 46.48 -5.88
C MET A 776 90.71 45.24 -5.30
N ALA A 777 91.20 44.06 -5.71
CA ALA A 777 90.82 42.81 -5.11
C ALA A 777 91.11 42.90 -3.61
N ASP A 778 90.06 43.05 -2.79
CA ASP A 778 90.17 42.94 -1.35
C ASP A 778 90.60 41.49 -1.05
N PRO A 779 91.81 41.21 -0.52
CA PRO A 779 92.31 39.84 -0.34
C PRO A 779 91.56 39.04 0.72
N LEU A 780 90.55 39.65 1.36
CA LEU A 780 89.72 39.07 2.40
C LEU A 780 88.24 38.87 1.98
N ALA A 781 87.88 39.20 0.74
CA ALA A 781 86.60 38.81 0.18
C ALA A 781 86.67 37.31 -0.19
N ASN A 782 85.92 36.51 0.58
CA ASN A 782 85.72 35.06 0.48
C ASN A 782 86.17 34.42 -0.86
N PRO A 783 87.13 33.46 -0.86
CA PRO A 783 87.73 32.87 -2.07
C PRO A 783 86.79 31.94 -2.88
N GLY A 784 85.47 32.19 -2.84
CA GLY A 784 84.45 31.52 -3.65
C GLY A 784 83.57 32.48 -4.48
N ALA A 785 83.81 33.79 -4.43
CA ALA A 785 83.02 34.79 -5.17
C ALA A 785 83.53 35.08 -6.60
N GLY A 786 84.43 34.23 -7.12
CA GLY A 786 84.95 34.30 -8.49
C GLY A 786 84.15 33.42 -9.44
N SER A 787 83.27 34.03 -10.24
CA SER A 787 82.88 33.53 -11.58
C SER A 787 82.33 32.08 -11.71
N GLY A 788 81.45 31.63 -10.82
CA GLY A 788 80.79 30.31 -11.03
C GLY A 788 79.61 29.94 -10.14
N GLY A 789 79.10 30.86 -9.30
CA GLY A 789 77.94 30.59 -8.43
C GLY A 789 76.63 31.17 -8.99
N PRO A 790 75.47 30.61 -8.61
CA PRO A 790 74.16 31.17 -8.99
C PRO A 790 73.95 32.56 -8.38
N SER A 791 73.13 33.37 -9.05
CA SER A 791 72.76 34.71 -8.62
C SER A 791 72.03 34.69 -7.26
N PRO A 792 72.12 35.77 -6.45
CA PRO A 792 71.51 35.80 -5.12
C PRO A 792 70.00 35.57 -5.13
N TYR A 793 69.28 36.11 -6.13
CA TYR A 793 67.83 35.86 -6.27
C TYR A 793 67.52 34.40 -6.61
N MET A 794 68.42 33.71 -7.34
CA MET A 794 68.24 32.30 -7.72
C MET A 794 68.44 31.39 -6.51
N LYS A 795 69.42 31.72 -5.66
CA LYS A 795 69.59 31.07 -4.36
C LYS A 795 68.37 31.27 -3.45
N ASP A 796 67.83 32.49 -3.38
CA ASP A 796 66.60 32.75 -2.63
C ASP A 796 65.40 31.96 -3.20
N LEU A 797 65.32 31.83 -4.53
CA LEU A 797 64.26 31.07 -5.21
C LEU A 797 64.39 29.58 -4.94
N SER A 798 65.60 29.00 -5.04
CA SER A 798 65.84 27.59 -4.74
C SER A 798 65.53 27.27 -3.29
N ASP A 799 65.97 28.10 -2.35
CA ASP A 799 65.70 27.93 -0.92
C ASP A 799 64.20 28.04 -0.63
N LYS A 800 63.50 28.95 -1.32
CA LYS A 800 62.04 29.10 -1.17
C LYS A 800 61.26 27.93 -1.78
N LEU A 801 61.67 27.42 -2.94
CA LEU A 801 61.09 26.23 -3.56
C LEU A 801 61.29 25.00 -2.66
N ASP A 802 62.47 24.84 -2.05
CA ASP A 802 62.72 23.76 -1.11
C ASP A 802 61.88 23.89 0.16
N PHE A 803 61.72 25.10 0.70
CA PHE A 803 60.81 25.36 1.82
C PHE A 803 59.36 24.98 1.49
N ILE A 804 58.84 25.41 0.33
CA ILE A 804 57.47 25.08 -0.10
C ILE A 804 57.30 23.56 -0.23
N ARG A 805 58.28 22.90 -0.84
CA ARG A 805 58.30 21.44 -1.04
C ARG A 805 58.32 20.70 0.30
N THR A 806 59.28 21.01 1.17
CA THR A 806 59.59 20.21 2.37
C THR A 806 58.75 20.55 3.58
N GLN A 807 58.36 21.82 3.74
CA GLN A 807 57.65 22.29 4.95
C GLN A 807 56.17 22.52 4.74
N LEU A 808 55.73 22.90 3.53
CA LEU A 808 54.34 23.28 3.28
C LEU A 808 53.57 22.13 2.60
N LEU A 809 53.96 21.71 1.40
CA LEU A 809 53.25 20.70 0.62
C LEU A 809 53.23 19.32 1.30
N THR A 810 54.26 18.96 2.06
CA THR A 810 54.31 17.70 2.84
C THR A 810 53.24 17.63 3.93
N ARG A 811 52.82 18.77 4.49
CA ARG A 811 51.82 18.85 5.57
C ARG A 811 50.40 18.58 5.08
N TYR A 812 50.18 18.73 3.78
CA TYR A 812 48.91 18.46 3.12
C TYR A 812 48.84 17.00 2.64
N ALA A 813 48.14 16.13 3.37
CA ALA A 813 47.96 14.72 3.03
C ALA A 813 46.82 14.52 2.02
N ILE A 814 47.01 15.00 0.78
CA ILE A 814 45.98 15.10 -0.28
C ILE A 814 46.26 14.12 -1.45
N GLY A 815 47.07 13.09 -1.23
CA GLY A 815 47.35 12.06 -2.24
C GLY A 815 47.85 12.64 -3.59
N PRO A 816 47.20 12.31 -4.73
CA PRO A 816 47.68 12.70 -6.06
C PRO A 816 47.61 14.20 -6.34
N LEU A 817 46.71 14.94 -5.68
CA LEU A 817 46.55 16.37 -5.91
C LEU A 817 47.82 17.17 -5.53
N ARG A 818 48.63 16.64 -4.60
CA ARG A 818 49.91 17.27 -4.24
C ARG A 818 50.86 17.36 -5.44
N ALA A 819 50.91 16.32 -6.27
CA ALA A 819 51.74 16.30 -7.47
C ALA A 819 51.19 17.27 -8.53
N GLU A 820 49.87 17.40 -8.63
CA GLU A 820 49.21 18.37 -9.52
C GLU A 820 49.52 19.81 -9.10
N TRP A 821 49.42 20.14 -7.81
CA TRP A 821 49.80 21.47 -7.30
C TRP A 821 51.27 21.77 -7.57
N ALA A 822 52.14 20.78 -7.42
CA ALA A 822 53.54 20.95 -7.69
C ALA A 822 53.81 21.24 -9.18
N LEU A 823 53.16 20.49 -10.07
CA LEU A 823 53.25 20.72 -11.51
C LEU A 823 52.73 22.12 -11.87
N MET A 824 51.60 22.55 -11.29
CA MET A 824 51.04 23.89 -11.49
C MET A 824 52.01 25.00 -11.03
N LEU A 825 52.64 24.83 -9.87
CA LEU A 825 53.62 25.78 -9.36
C LEU A 825 54.92 25.81 -10.19
N VAL A 826 55.42 24.65 -10.61
CA VAL A 826 56.60 24.56 -11.50
C VAL A 826 56.32 25.24 -12.84
N THR A 827 55.16 24.95 -13.44
CA THR A 827 54.75 25.57 -14.72
C THR A 827 54.69 27.08 -14.60
N HIS A 828 54.09 27.59 -13.51
CA HIS A 828 54.08 29.03 -13.19
C HIS A 828 55.50 29.61 -13.09
N VAL A 829 56.39 28.97 -12.31
CA VAL A 829 57.77 29.44 -12.12
C VAL A 829 58.56 29.47 -13.43
N VAL A 830 58.45 28.43 -14.26
CA VAL A 830 59.13 28.37 -15.57
C VAL A 830 58.65 29.50 -16.48
N ARG A 831 57.33 29.66 -16.62
CA ARG A 831 56.73 30.69 -17.47
C ARG A 831 57.14 32.09 -17.01
N THR A 832 57.02 32.39 -15.71
CA THR A 832 57.40 33.68 -15.15
C THR A 832 58.90 33.93 -15.30
N PHE A 833 59.76 32.93 -15.06
CA PHE A 833 61.21 33.07 -15.20
C PHE A 833 61.63 33.35 -16.64
N VAL A 834 61.13 32.59 -17.62
CA VAL A 834 61.48 32.75 -19.04
C VAL A 834 61.06 34.14 -19.54
N LEU A 835 59.89 34.63 -19.11
CA LEU A 835 59.43 35.98 -19.44
C LEU A 835 60.35 37.06 -18.83
N HIS A 836 60.67 36.98 -17.54
CA HIS A 836 61.59 37.92 -16.90
C HIS A 836 63.01 37.87 -17.52
N ALA A 837 63.51 36.68 -17.82
CA ALA A 837 64.81 36.47 -18.45
C ALA A 837 64.88 37.04 -19.87
N SER A 838 63.78 36.99 -20.64
CA SER A 838 63.73 37.56 -21.99
C SER A 838 63.82 39.10 -22.03
N VAL A 839 63.47 39.77 -20.92
CA VAL A 839 63.38 41.24 -20.79
C VAL A 839 64.58 41.81 -20.01
N ALA A 840 65.51 40.97 -19.53
CA ALA A 840 66.65 41.42 -18.73
C ALA A 840 67.64 42.28 -19.54
N ARG A 841 67.80 43.55 -19.19
CA ARG A 841 68.70 44.53 -19.84
C ARG A 841 69.49 45.29 -18.76
N PRO A 842 70.79 45.58 -18.93
CA PRO A 842 71.69 45.29 -20.06
C PRO A 842 72.27 43.85 -20.03
N LEU A 843 72.46 43.20 -21.19
CA LEU A 843 72.94 41.80 -21.26
C LEU A 843 74.33 41.71 -21.95
N GLY A 844 75.41 41.62 -21.16
CA GLY A 844 76.80 41.40 -21.61
C GLY A 844 77.19 39.92 -21.69
N GLU A 845 78.43 39.62 -22.12
CA GLU A 845 78.92 38.23 -22.26
C GLU A 845 78.95 37.50 -20.91
N ARG A 846 79.41 38.19 -19.85
CA ARG A 846 79.36 37.68 -18.48
C ARG A 846 77.92 37.46 -17.99
N GLY A 847 77.00 38.35 -18.34
CA GLY A 847 75.59 38.26 -17.95
C GLY A 847 74.88 37.06 -18.59
N LYS A 848 75.22 36.71 -19.84
CA LYS A 848 74.72 35.50 -20.51
C LYS A 848 75.17 34.23 -19.79
N LEU A 849 76.45 34.15 -19.40
CA LEU A 849 76.98 33.00 -18.65
C LEU A 849 76.33 32.87 -17.26
N MET A 850 76.09 33.99 -16.57
CA MET A 850 75.34 34.00 -15.30
C MET A 850 73.93 33.47 -15.49
N LEU A 851 73.20 33.95 -16.50
CA LEU A 851 71.84 33.48 -16.78
C LEU A 851 71.81 31.98 -17.13
N THR A 852 72.80 31.45 -17.85
CA THR A 852 72.87 30.00 -18.11
C THR A 852 73.11 29.17 -16.85
N THR A 853 73.87 29.70 -15.89
CA THR A 853 74.10 29.09 -14.58
C THR A 853 72.81 29.12 -13.76
N ASP A 854 72.11 30.26 -13.75
CA ASP A 854 70.82 30.41 -13.08
C ASP A 854 69.75 29.49 -13.68
N MET A 855 69.73 29.30 -15.00
CA MET A 855 68.87 28.33 -15.67
C MET A 855 69.17 26.88 -15.24
N ALA A 856 70.45 26.52 -15.05
CA ALA A 856 70.82 25.18 -14.60
C ALA A 856 70.40 24.95 -13.14
N GLU A 857 70.61 25.94 -12.28
CA GLU A 857 70.16 25.90 -10.88
C GLU A 857 68.64 25.82 -10.76
N LEU A 858 67.91 26.59 -11.58
CA LEU A 858 66.46 26.53 -11.66
C LEU A 858 65.97 25.15 -12.12
N GLU A 859 66.57 24.58 -13.17
CA GLU A 859 66.25 23.23 -13.64
C GLU A 859 66.45 22.19 -12.52
N PHE A 860 67.52 22.31 -11.75
CA PHE A 860 67.78 21.44 -10.60
C PHE A 860 66.74 21.62 -9.49
N ALA A 861 66.44 22.86 -9.08
CA ALA A 861 65.47 23.16 -8.04
C ALA A 861 64.05 22.73 -8.41
N LEU A 862 63.63 22.93 -9.67
CA LEU A 862 62.33 22.49 -10.17
C LEU A 862 62.25 20.97 -10.25
N SER A 863 63.33 20.30 -10.67
CA SER A 863 63.42 18.83 -10.66
C SER A 863 63.25 18.29 -9.25
N ALA A 864 63.89 18.90 -8.25
CA ALA A 864 63.72 18.53 -6.86
C ALA A 864 62.28 18.74 -6.36
N MET A 865 61.59 19.79 -6.82
CA MET A 865 60.19 20.09 -6.47
C MET A 865 59.21 19.02 -6.97
N MET A 866 59.47 18.40 -8.14
CA MET A 866 58.61 17.37 -8.72
C MET A 866 58.84 15.97 -8.12
N VAL A 867 59.87 15.78 -7.28
CA VAL A 867 60.15 14.52 -6.61
C VAL A 867 59.34 14.42 -5.32
N PHE A 868 58.25 13.64 -5.36
CA PHE A 868 57.46 13.28 -4.19
C PHE A 868 57.75 11.85 -3.77
N ASP A 869 58.14 11.65 -2.52
CA ASP A 869 58.23 10.32 -1.93
C ASP A 869 56.81 9.88 -1.52
N GLU A 870 56.26 8.85 -2.19
CA GLU A 870 54.92 8.31 -1.94
C GLU A 870 54.76 7.72 -0.51
N GLY A 871 55.81 7.72 0.33
CA GLY A 871 55.84 7.07 1.64
C GLY A 871 55.68 7.97 2.89
N ALA A 872 55.73 9.31 2.78
CA ALA A 872 55.89 10.17 3.97
C ALA A 872 54.58 10.55 4.72
N GLY A 873 53.43 9.99 4.34
CA GLY A 873 52.11 10.29 4.94
C GLY A 873 51.60 9.27 5.98
N GLY A 874 52.31 8.16 6.20
CA GLY A 874 51.95 7.15 7.21
C GLY A 874 52.69 7.40 8.52
N ALA A 875 51.96 7.86 9.54
CA ALA A 875 52.48 7.97 10.90
C ALA A 875 53.01 6.61 11.37
N ALA A 876 54.28 6.58 11.79
CA ALA A 876 54.88 5.45 12.47
C ALA A 876 54.05 5.07 13.70
N THR A 877 53.50 3.87 13.73
CA THR A 877 52.88 3.27 14.91
C THR A 877 54.01 2.78 15.84
N PRO A 878 54.13 3.26 17.09
CA PRO A 878 55.08 2.71 18.03
C PRO A 878 54.45 1.48 18.71
N GLY A 879 54.84 0.28 18.27
CA GLY A 879 54.48 -0.97 18.95
C GLY A 879 54.29 -2.17 18.03
N GLY A 880 55.39 -2.86 17.72
CA GLY A 880 55.37 -4.16 17.03
C GLY A 880 56.81 -4.68 16.87
N PRO A 881 57.10 -5.95 17.23
CA PRO A 881 58.45 -6.37 17.53
C PRO A 881 59.31 -6.56 16.27
N THR A 882 60.54 -6.10 16.41
CA THR A 882 61.79 -6.43 15.71
C THR A 882 61.74 -7.51 14.61
N GLY A 883 62.26 -7.13 13.44
CA GLY A 883 63.15 -7.99 12.66
C GLY A 883 62.52 -8.64 11.42
N LYS A 884 62.77 -8.03 10.25
CA LYS A 884 63.43 -8.67 9.10
C LYS A 884 63.55 -7.66 7.94
N GLN A 885 64.75 -7.63 7.36
CA GLN A 885 65.13 -6.85 6.20
C GLN A 885 64.13 -7.05 5.04
N ALA A 886 63.47 -5.98 4.62
CA ALA A 886 62.74 -5.95 3.35
C ALA A 886 63.69 -5.44 2.25
N ASN A 887 63.93 -6.34 1.32
CA ASN A 887 64.75 -6.23 0.12
C ASN A 887 64.45 -4.94 -0.67
N ARG A 888 65.47 -4.08 -0.85
CA ARG A 888 65.44 -2.90 -1.75
C ARG A 888 65.36 -3.40 -3.20
N GLY A 889 64.16 -3.51 -3.75
CA GLY A 889 63.98 -3.90 -5.15
C GLY A 889 62.57 -3.72 -5.69
N SER A 890 61.70 -2.94 -5.02
CA SER A 890 60.37 -2.64 -5.55
C SER A 890 60.41 -1.33 -6.33
N MET A 891 60.05 -1.44 -7.60
CA MET A 891 59.90 -0.43 -8.64
C MET A 891 59.28 0.88 -8.10
N ARG A 892 60.14 1.87 -7.80
CA ARG A 892 59.69 3.26 -7.63
C ARG A 892 59.06 3.71 -8.96
N LYS A 893 57.77 4.06 -8.93
CA LYS A 893 57.09 4.75 -10.04
C LYS A 893 57.95 5.95 -10.47
N PRO A 894 58.16 6.19 -11.78
CA PRO A 894 59.09 7.23 -12.23
C PRO A 894 58.59 8.59 -11.77
N ALA A 895 59.45 9.34 -11.08
CA ALA A 895 59.22 10.74 -10.77
C ALA A 895 58.83 11.49 -12.05
N ALA A 896 57.83 12.37 -11.97
CA ALA A 896 57.40 13.19 -13.09
C ALA A 896 58.62 13.98 -13.62
N LYS A 897 59.02 13.73 -14.87
CA LYS A 897 60.13 14.43 -15.52
C LYS A 897 59.65 15.82 -15.94
N LEU A 898 60.52 16.84 -15.89
CA LEU A 898 60.18 18.20 -16.35
C LEU A 898 59.64 18.25 -17.79
N GLU A 899 59.92 17.23 -18.61
CA GLU A 899 59.35 17.04 -19.93
C GLU A 899 57.80 17.00 -19.94
N THR A 900 57.14 16.64 -18.83
CA THR A 900 55.66 16.62 -18.73
C THR A 900 55.03 18.00 -18.74
N ILE A 901 55.82 19.07 -18.52
CA ILE A 901 55.36 20.46 -18.60
C ILE A 901 55.10 20.86 -20.07
N GLY A 902 55.71 20.16 -21.03
CA GLY A 902 55.51 20.41 -22.46
C GLY A 902 56.21 21.69 -22.94
N ASP A 903 55.46 22.62 -23.50
CA ASP A 903 56.00 23.75 -24.27
C ASP A 903 56.68 24.82 -23.40
N ASP A 904 56.23 25.04 -22.16
CA ASP A 904 56.89 25.99 -21.27
C ASP A 904 58.31 25.53 -20.89
N TYR A 905 58.53 24.21 -20.73
CA TYR A 905 59.87 23.66 -20.50
C TYR A 905 60.74 23.68 -21.77
N LYS A 906 60.15 23.49 -22.96
CA LYS A 906 60.85 23.71 -24.23
C LYS A 906 61.29 25.15 -24.37
N ALA A 907 60.48 26.12 -23.94
CA ALA A 907 60.85 27.54 -23.95
C ALA A 907 62.07 27.81 -23.05
N LEU A 908 62.12 27.22 -21.85
CA LEU A 908 63.30 27.30 -20.98
C LEU A 908 64.55 26.69 -21.65
N ARG A 909 64.41 25.51 -22.27
CA ARG A 909 65.51 24.84 -22.98
C ARG A 909 65.97 25.61 -24.21
N GLY A 910 65.04 26.19 -24.97
CA GLY A 910 65.28 26.99 -26.17
C GLY A 910 65.91 28.35 -25.88
N LEU A 911 65.70 28.91 -24.68
CA LEU A 911 66.32 30.17 -24.27
C LEU A 911 67.85 30.06 -24.15
N ARG A 912 68.38 28.91 -23.70
CA ARG A 912 69.83 28.71 -23.49
C ARG A 912 70.66 28.89 -24.78
N PRO A 913 70.36 28.22 -25.91
CA PRO A 913 71.05 28.47 -27.17
C PRO A 913 70.73 29.85 -27.77
N LEU A 914 69.54 30.41 -27.53
CA LEU A 914 69.15 31.74 -28.02
C LEU A 914 70.11 32.85 -27.56
N LEU A 915 70.62 32.77 -26.32
CA LEU A 915 71.55 33.76 -25.75
C LEU A 915 72.86 33.90 -26.55
N PHE A 916 73.29 32.85 -27.24
CA PHE A 916 74.56 32.77 -27.97
C PHE A 916 74.38 32.68 -29.51
N LEU A 917 73.15 32.65 -30.01
CA LEU A 917 72.89 32.63 -31.45
C LEU A 917 73.34 33.94 -32.09
N ASP A 918 73.74 33.94 -33.37
CA ASP A 918 74.07 35.19 -34.07
C ASP A 918 72.81 36.02 -34.36
N THR A 919 72.93 37.35 -34.31
CA THR A 919 71.81 38.30 -34.46
C THR A 919 70.94 38.03 -35.70
N PRO A 920 71.47 37.79 -36.93
CA PRO A 920 70.63 37.57 -38.11
C PRO A 920 69.87 36.23 -38.08
N LEU A 921 70.37 35.24 -37.32
CA LEU A 921 69.76 33.91 -37.24
C LEU A 921 68.56 33.88 -36.29
N LEU A 922 68.35 34.92 -35.46
CA LEU A 922 67.25 35.02 -34.50
C LEU A 922 65.87 35.07 -35.17
N ALA A 923 65.77 35.56 -36.40
CA ALA A 923 64.49 35.66 -37.12
C ALA A 923 64.04 34.33 -37.76
N SER A 924 64.93 33.33 -37.84
CA SER A 924 64.65 32.05 -38.51
C SER A 924 63.92 31.07 -37.57
N PRO A 925 62.68 30.63 -37.89
CA PRO A 925 61.91 29.71 -37.05
C PRO A 925 62.58 28.34 -36.82
N SER A 926 63.46 27.91 -37.74
CA SER A 926 64.20 26.65 -37.62
C SER A 926 65.30 26.66 -36.56
N GLN A 927 65.81 27.85 -36.20
CA GLN A 927 66.89 28.03 -35.22
C GLN A 927 66.37 28.43 -33.83
N THR A 928 65.06 28.70 -33.70
CA THR A 928 64.39 29.05 -32.44
C THR A 928 63.24 28.07 -32.08
N PRO A 929 63.48 26.75 -32.10
CA PRO A 929 62.42 25.77 -31.85
C PRO A 929 61.88 25.86 -30.42
N GLY A 930 60.55 25.90 -30.28
CA GLY A 930 59.87 25.86 -28.99
C GLY A 930 59.82 27.20 -28.21
N LEU A 931 60.24 28.31 -28.82
CA LEU A 931 60.11 29.65 -28.26
C LEU A 931 58.90 30.37 -28.84
N THR A 932 58.19 31.14 -28.02
CA THR A 932 57.11 32.00 -28.53
C THR A 932 57.69 33.21 -29.27
N PRO A 933 57.02 33.72 -30.31
CA PRO A 933 57.48 34.89 -31.06
C PRO A 933 57.76 36.10 -30.16
N LEU A 934 56.98 36.26 -29.09
CA LEU A 934 57.16 37.31 -28.09
C LEU A 934 58.53 37.23 -27.38
N LEU A 935 58.96 36.04 -26.97
CA LEU A 935 60.25 35.84 -26.30
C LEU A 935 61.43 36.15 -27.21
N VAL A 936 61.32 35.77 -28.50
CA VAL A 936 62.33 36.07 -29.52
C VAL A 936 62.42 37.57 -29.75
N ILE A 937 61.28 38.26 -29.87
CA ILE A 937 61.22 39.72 -30.04
C ILE A 937 61.82 40.45 -28.83
N HIS A 938 61.50 40.05 -27.60
CA HIS A 938 62.12 40.62 -26.39
C HIS A 938 63.64 40.49 -26.44
N HIS A 939 64.15 39.30 -26.80
CA HIS A 939 65.58 39.05 -26.86
C HIS A 939 66.29 39.88 -27.95
N ILE A 940 65.66 40.07 -29.12
CA ILE A 940 66.17 40.95 -30.18
C ILE A 940 66.31 42.39 -29.66
N ILE A 941 65.29 42.88 -28.95
CA ILE A 941 65.29 44.24 -28.39
C ILE A 941 66.38 44.39 -27.32
N VAL A 942 66.52 43.42 -26.40
CA VAL A 942 67.55 43.42 -25.34
C VAL A 942 68.97 43.45 -25.92
N ARG A 943 69.21 42.75 -27.03
CA ARG A 943 70.52 42.70 -27.70
C ARG A 943 70.87 43.94 -28.50
N SER A 944 69.90 44.78 -28.81
CA SER A 944 70.16 46.01 -29.55
C SER A 944 70.96 46.99 -28.68
N SER A 945 72.09 47.45 -29.18
CA SER A 945 72.87 48.56 -28.61
C SER A 945 72.23 49.93 -28.88
N HIS A 946 71.09 49.94 -29.58
CA HIS A 946 70.43 51.16 -30.03
C HIS A 946 69.71 51.87 -28.85
N PRO A 947 69.99 53.16 -28.59
CA PRO A 947 69.43 53.88 -27.44
C PRO A 947 67.92 54.15 -27.54
N VAL A 948 67.36 54.07 -28.75
CA VAL A 948 65.94 54.33 -29.05
C VAL A 948 65.08 53.07 -28.97
N LEU A 949 65.66 51.87 -29.14
CA LEU A 949 64.90 50.63 -29.07
C LEU A 949 64.75 50.22 -27.61
N THR A 950 63.64 50.62 -27.00
CA THR A 950 63.28 50.33 -25.62
C THR A 950 62.25 49.21 -25.56
N LEU A 951 62.25 48.44 -24.46
CA LEU A 951 61.27 47.38 -24.27
C LEU A 951 59.86 47.97 -24.07
N PRO A 952 58.79 47.22 -24.39
CA PRO A 952 57.41 47.72 -24.29
C PRO A 952 57.05 48.34 -22.94
N HIS A 953 57.57 47.79 -21.83
CA HIS A 953 57.33 48.33 -20.50
C HIS A 953 57.85 49.77 -20.33
N ALA A 954 59.02 50.08 -20.90
CA ALA A 954 59.62 51.42 -20.83
C ALA A 954 58.93 52.43 -21.76
N LEU A 955 58.24 51.98 -22.81
CA LEU A 955 57.41 52.84 -23.68
C LEU A 955 56.06 53.21 -23.06
N HIS A 956 55.58 52.41 -22.10
CA HIS A 956 54.28 52.54 -21.46
C HIS A 956 54.37 52.91 -19.97
N ASP A 957 55.57 53.28 -19.49
CA ASP A 957 55.85 53.62 -18.08
C ASP A 957 55.47 52.52 -17.06
N TRP A 958 55.57 51.25 -17.47
CA TRP A 958 55.34 50.09 -16.60
C TRP A 958 56.64 49.59 -15.98
N SER A 959 56.56 49.08 -14.75
CA SER A 959 57.65 48.25 -14.22
C SER A 959 57.75 46.92 -14.99
N GLU A 960 58.93 46.32 -15.00
CA GLU A 960 59.16 45.03 -15.65
C GLU A 960 58.27 43.93 -15.06
N ALA A 961 57.95 44.02 -13.76
CA ALA A 961 57.05 43.10 -13.08
C ALA A 961 55.57 43.30 -13.46
N GLU A 962 55.13 44.54 -13.67
CA GLU A 962 53.77 44.84 -14.17
C GLU A 962 53.61 44.38 -15.60
N TYR A 963 54.64 44.56 -16.44
CA TYR A 963 54.65 44.08 -17.81
C TYR A 963 54.56 42.55 -17.88
N VAL A 964 55.37 41.82 -17.11
CA VAL A 964 55.31 40.35 -17.10
C VAL A 964 53.95 39.85 -16.61
N ARG A 965 53.36 40.48 -15.59
CA ARG A 965 51.99 40.15 -15.16
C ARG A 965 50.95 40.40 -16.25
N TRP A 966 51.02 41.57 -16.91
CA TRP A 966 50.13 41.88 -18.03
C TRP A 966 50.27 40.85 -19.15
N VAL A 967 51.50 40.47 -19.50
CA VAL A 967 51.77 39.42 -20.48
C VAL A 967 51.21 38.08 -20.02
N GLU A 968 51.29 37.72 -18.75
CA GLU A 968 50.72 36.46 -18.25
C GLU A 968 49.19 36.42 -18.39
N ASP A 969 48.50 37.54 -18.14
CA ASP A 969 47.04 37.65 -18.10
C ASP A 969 46.37 37.81 -19.49
N HIS A 970 47.10 38.24 -20.52
CA HIS A 970 46.55 38.53 -21.85
C HIS A 970 46.82 37.42 -22.86
N ASP A 971 46.00 37.33 -23.91
CA ASP A 971 46.19 36.30 -24.95
C ASP A 971 47.36 36.65 -25.89
N GLU A 972 47.89 35.64 -26.60
CA GLU A 972 49.02 35.81 -27.52
C GLU A 972 48.76 36.90 -28.58
N ARG A 973 47.51 37.01 -29.08
CA ARG A 973 47.14 38.03 -30.06
C ARG A 973 47.23 39.45 -29.48
N GLU A 974 46.77 39.63 -28.26
CA GLU A 974 46.81 40.93 -27.56
C GLU A 974 48.25 41.32 -27.25
N ARG A 975 49.09 40.36 -26.85
CA ARG A 975 50.53 40.57 -26.64
C ARG A 975 51.23 41.04 -27.92
N LEU A 976 50.95 40.39 -29.06
CA LEU A 976 51.56 40.77 -30.34
C LEU A 976 51.04 42.12 -30.86
N ALA A 977 49.76 42.45 -30.63
CA ALA A 977 49.20 43.76 -30.98
C ALA A 977 49.87 44.91 -30.20
N LEU A 978 50.25 44.67 -28.93
CA LEU A 978 51.05 45.63 -28.17
C LEU A 978 52.41 45.87 -28.82
N ILE A 979 53.10 44.79 -29.22
CA ILE A 979 54.39 44.88 -29.93
C ILE A 979 54.26 45.64 -31.25
N GLU A 980 53.20 45.40 -32.03
CA GLU A 980 52.95 46.12 -33.29
C GLU A 980 52.76 47.63 -33.07
N THR A 981 52.10 48.00 -31.97
CA THR A 981 51.94 49.40 -31.56
C THR A 981 53.28 50.03 -31.16
N CYS A 982 54.12 49.28 -30.44
CA CYS A 982 55.48 49.71 -30.10
C CYS A 982 56.38 49.84 -31.34
N LEU A 983 56.25 48.92 -32.30
CA LEU A 983 57.03 48.90 -33.53
C LEU A 983 56.82 50.16 -34.38
N ALA A 984 55.58 50.61 -34.53
CA ALA A 984 55.27 51.86 -35.24
C ALA A 984 55.96 53.09 -34.61
N LYS A 985 56.07 53.12 -33.28
CA LYS A 985 56.80 54.18 -32.55
C LYS A 985 58.31 54.06 -32.74
N TRP A 986 58.87 52.86 -32.60
CA TRP A 986 60.30 52.61 -32.83
C TRP A 986 60.74 53.04 -34.22
N GLU A 987 59.96 52.74 -35.27
CA GLU A 987 60.26 53.16 -36.65
C GLU A 987 60.35 54.68 -36.82
N GLY A 988 59.44 55.42 -36.18
CA GLY A 988 59.43 56.88 -36.24
C GLY A 988 60.64 57.49 -35.53
N GLU A 989 61.02 56.93 -34.38
CA GLU A 989 62.14 57.44 -33.58
C GLU A 989 63.51 57.03 -34.13
N VAL A 990 63.66 55.83 -34.67
CA VAL A 990 64.90 55.36 -35.34
C VAL A 990 65.19 56.23 -36.56
N LYS A 991 64.21 56.49 -37.44
CA LYS A 991 64.37 57.42 -38.58
C LYS A 991 64.77 58.83 -38.14
N ARG A 992 64.25 59.30 -37.01
CA ARG A 992 64.59 60.60 -36.42
C ARG A 992 66.01 60.62 -35.85
N TRP A 993 66.46 59.52 -35.26
CA TRP A 993 67.80 59.36 -34.70
C TRP A 993 68.86 59.24 -35.78
N GLU A 994 68.62 58.44 -36.82
CA GLU A 994 69.48 58.33 -38.00
C GLU A 994 69.62 59.68 -38.73
N GLY A 995 68.52 60.44 -38.85
CA GLY A 995 68.53 61.79 -39.41
C GLY A 995 69.43 62.76 -38.61
N LYS A 996 69.38 62.71 -37.27
CA LYS A 996 70.22 63.55 -36.39
C LYS A 996 71.70 63.12 -36.35
N ASN A 997 72.00 61.83 -36.52
CA ASN A 997 73.38 61.33 -36.53
C ASN A 997 74.08 61.51 -37.88
N LYS A 998 73.34 61.45 -39.01
CA LYS A 998 73.87 61.84 -40.32
C LYS A 998 74.35 63.30 -40.36
N GLU A 999 73.69 64.20 -39.62
CA GLU A 999 74.12 65.60 -39.47
C GLU A 999 75.40 65.77 -38.62
N LYS A 1000 75.81 64.76 -37.83
CA LYS A 1000 76.96 64.83 -36.91
C LYS A 1000 78.22 64.09 -37.38
N GLY A 1001 78.22 63.52 -38.59
CA GLY A 1001 79.45 62.99 -39.24
C GLY A 1001 80.02 61.71 -38.64
N THR A 1002 79.24 60.94 -37.88
CA THR A 1002 79.66 59.61 -37.40
C THR A 1002 79.25 58.55 -38.44
N GLU A 1003 80.19 58.06 -39.25
CA GLU A 1003 79.99 56.88 -40.07
C GLU A 1003 79.82 55.65 -39.16
N GLY A 1004 78.59 55.17 -39.01
CA GLY A 1004 78.27 53.94 -38.30
C GLY A 1004 78.65 52.73 -39.15
N GLY A 1005 79.30 51.74 -38.53
CA GLY A 1005 79.52 50.42 -39.12
C GLY A 1005 78.19 49.72 -39.45
N GLU A 1006 78.25 48.53 -40.05
CA GLU A 1006 77.09 47.70 -40.41
C GLU A 1006 76.17 47.44 -39.19
N ASP A 1007 75.32 48.41 -38.86
CA ASP A 1007 74.33 48.31 -37.81
C ASP A 1007 73.20 47.42 -38.35
N ILE A 1008 73.13 46.22 -37.79
CA ILE A 1008 72.08 45.26 -38.08
C ILE A 1008 70.72 45.96 -37.84
N ASP A 1009 69.84 45.95 -38.85
CA ASP A 1009 68.50 46.54 -38.71
C ASP A 1009 67.62 45.66 -37.81
N TYR A 1010 67.71 45.91 -36.50
CA TYR A 1010 66.92 45.22 -35.47
C TYR A 1010 65.41 45.40 -35.68
N VAL A 1011 64.96 46.51 -36.29
CA VAL A 1011 63.54 46.77 -36.57
C VAL A 1011 63.03 45.86 -37.69
N LEU A 1012 63.83 45.66 -38.74
CA LEU A 1012 63.54 44.69 -39.80
C LEU A 1012 63.51 43.25 -39.27
N LEU A 1013 64.39 42.92 -38.33
CA LEU A 1013 64.42 41.60 -37.69
C LEU A 1013 63.14 41.32 -36.88
N VAL A 1014 62.66 42.29 -36.10
CA VAL A 1014 61.38 42.20 -35.36
C VAL A 1014 60.19 42.05 -36.32
N LYS A 1015 60.17 42.79 -37.44
CA LYS A 1015 59.14 42.65 -38.49
C LYS A 1015 59.11 41.25 -39.08
N THR A 1016 60.28 40.70 -39.36
CA THR A 1016 60.43 39.35 -39.93
C THR A 1016 59.87 38.30 -38.97
N VAL A 1017 60.16 38.42 -37.66
CA VAL A 1017 59.59 37.52 -36.64
C VAL A 1017 58.06 37.65 -36.54
N LEU A 1018 57.51 38.87 -36.58
CA LEU A 1018 56.06 39.09 -36.56
C LEU A 1018 55.37 38.53 -37.81
N GLN A 1019 55.99 38.65 -38.99
CA GLN A 1019 55.49 38.06 -40.22
C GLN A 1019 55.51 36.53 -40.15
N ASN A 1020 56.62 35.94 -39.72
CA ASN A 1020 56.74 34.49 -39.55
C ASN A 1020 55.70 33.94 -38.55
N ALA A 1021 55.40 34.68 -37.48
CA ALA A 1021 54.38 34.33 -36.50
C ALA A 1021 52.94 34.39 -37.05
N ARG A 1022 52.69 35.21 -38.08
CA ARG A 1022 51.40 35.27 -38.79
C ARG A 1022 51.25 34.13 -39.79
N GLU A 1023 52.35 33.68 -40.39
CA GLU A 1023 52.39 32.59 -41.38
C GLU A 1023 52.36 31.18 -40.75
N THR A 1024 52.66 31.06 -39.44
CA THR A 1024 52.63 29.78 -38.70
C THR A 1024 51.30 29.45 -38.01
N LYS A 1025 50.29 30.33 -38.11
CA LYS A 1025 48.89 30.07 -37.74
C LYS A 1025 48.06 29.83 -39.00
#